data_AF-A0A0E9NAL8-F1
#
_entry.id   AF-A0A0E9NAL8-F1
#
_cell.length_a   1.000
_cell.length_b   1.000
_cell.length_c   1.000
_cell.angle_alpha   90.00
_cell.angle_beta   90.00
_cell.angle_gamma   90.00
#
_symmetry.space_group_name_H-M   'P 1'
#
loop_
_entity.id
_entity.type
_entity.pdbx_description
1 polymer ?
#
loop_
_entity_poly.entity_id
_entity_poly.type
_entity_poly.pdbx_seq_one_letter_code
_entity_poly.pdbx_strand_id
1 'polypeptide(L)'
;MLQETTSGTAHARTFFRSVAECEFVYGARGALQLRCVGDTLQLDERARSTDHHCFREGLNRRENCGQKRSLESQAFSVKYVIIREDTRTRDVNPSWSVNEALVATQPLYARRKTAYVAAAAGIGPSHHGQCLLPRTTVSTQVNVAAIAMRIKQSKTSWPSSYTGSFRSHGSSSLSCATLGEPPRRRARDVEGPYQYGVNVQFRTGPHRERYPIAGVPRFALDPYNLQQFATPKTRGSSQLPKMQLSPRELDKLILAQVGQLAQRRLARGIKLNRTEAIGLIASQLQELVREGTYTCADLMEIGTKMLGRRHVLPEVVEGLHEIQIEGNFRDGTYLVTVHGPISTDDGDLERALYGSFLPIPEKEKFVLEGEEVYEHSKQPGAVVVEDGAGPIVLNAGRERSKLRVENTGDRPIQVGSHYHFVETNPALAFDRGLALGLRLDIPAGTAIRFEPGDVKTVPLVPIAGNRIIAGGNGLATGPVDDANKDALLKMIVENGFSHVPQLPNADLGPVKAAEMTREAYAAMFGPTAGDKVRLGDTELWIKVEKDFTVYGDECKFGGGKTLRDGMGQASGRKDSECLDLVITNALVVDYTGIYKADVGITNGNITHIGKAGNPDTIEGVTPGMVIGSNTDVIAGEKMILTAGAFDSHIHFICPQQAEEALASGVTTMLGGGTGPSTGTNATTCTPSATYISKMLQALDTIPMNFGVTGKGNDADPKGLREQVEAGCVGLKLHEDWGTTPAAIDSCLRVCDEYDVQCLIHTDTLNESSFVEGTVKAFKGRTIHTYHSEGAGGGHAPDIITVCGHPNVLPSSTNPTRPFTRNTLDEHLDMLMVCHHLSKDIPEDIAFAESRIRAETIAAEDVLHDLGAISMMSSDSQAMGRCGEVILRTWKTASKNKQQRGFLPEDEGTDADNFRVKRYIAKYTINPAISHGIAHAIGSVEVGKVADLALWKFADFGAKPNMILKSGMIVMSQMGDPGASIPSVEPVYMRPMFASMVPSTSIMFMSQASIDAGKDKEYGLKKRVMAVKGCRNIGKKDMKLNDVMPKMKVDPEKYIVEADGVHMTCEPSDELPLTQKHFIF
;
A
#
# COMPACT_ATOMS: atom_id res chain seq x y z
N MET A 1 -30.42 41.74 34.80
CA MET A 1 -31.31 42.92 34.96
C MET A 1 -31.31 43.68 33.64
N LEU A 2 -32.43 44.34 33.30
CA LEU A 2 -32.56 45.64 32.61
C LEU A 2 -31.45 46.08 31.61
N GLN A 3 -31.74 46.51 30.37
CA GLN A 3 -33.05 46.80 29.74
C GLN A 3 -32.91 47.03 28.21
N GLU A 4 -33.92 46.61 27.42
CA GLU A 4 -34.38 47.19 26.12
C GLU A 4 -33.37 47.37 24.93
N THR A 5 -33.78 47.47 23.65
CA THR A 5 -35.12 47.63 23.03
C THR A 5 -35.26 46.85 21.69
N THR A 6 -36.51 46.55 21.32
CA THR A 6 -37.11 46.38 19.97
C THR A 6 -36.28 46.72 18.72
N SER A 7 -36.42 46.15 17.51
CA SER A 7 -37.16 45.04 16.85
C SER A 7 -37.45 45.49 15.40
N GLY A 8 -37.42 44.63 14.39
CA GLY A 8 -37.99 44.96 13.05
C GLY A 8 -37.30 44.30 11.87
N THR A 9 -38.07 43.67 10.98
CA THR A 9 -37.59 42.94 9.80
C THR A 9 -37.93 43.64 8.49
N ALA A 10 -37.03 43.49 7.49
CA ALA A 10 -37.31 43.05 6.10
C ALA A 10 -36.84 43.97 4.94
N HIS A 11 -36.83 43.33 3.76
CA HIS A 11 -36.66 43.86 2.38
C HIS A 11 -35.25 44.02 1.80
N ALA A 12 -35.20 43.97 0.46
CA ALA A 12 -34.01 43.75 -0.37
C ALA A 12 -34.17 44.39 -1.76
N ARG A 13 -33.04 44.55 -2.49
CA ARG A 13 -32.91 45.11 -3.86
C ARG A 13 -33.16 46.64 -3.90
N THR A 14 -32.64 47.45 -4.85
CA THR A 14 -32.69 47.26 -6.33
C THR A 14 -31.72 48.17 -7.10
N PHE A 15 -30.82 47.60 -7.93
CA PHE A 15 -30.15 48.18 -9.15
C PHE A 15 -29.19 49.40 -8.94
N PHE A 16 -28.27 49.76 -9.85
CA PHE A 16 -28.25 49.72 -11.33
C PHE A 16 -26.89 49.33 -12.01
N ARG A 17 -26.93 49.25 -13.35
CA ARG A 17 -25.93 48.73 -14.30
C ARG A 17 -24.58 49.48 -14.39
N SER A 18 -23.51 48.74 -14.71
CA SER A 18 -22.84 48.82 -16.03
C SER A 18 -22.15 47.49 -16.38
N VAL A 19 -21.92 47.23 -17.67
CA VAL A 19 -21.16 46.08 -18.21
C VAL A 19 -20.32 46.60 -19.38
N ALA A 20 -19.09 46.09 -19.51
CA ALA A 20 -18.24 46.29 -20.69
C ALA A 20 -17.65 44.93 -21.09
N GLU A 21 -17.77 44.59 -22.37
CA GLU A 21 -17.35 43.31 -22.93
C GLU A 21 -15.94 43.39 -23.54
N CYS A 22 -15.30 42.26 -23.77
CA CYS A 22 -14.02 42.16 -24.48
C CYS A 22 -14.08 41.00 -25.47
N GLU A 23 -13.91 41.28 -26.77
CA GLU A 23 -13.91 40.26 -27.83
C GLU A 23 -12.51 39.66 -28.06
N PHE A 24 -12.49 38.39 -28.50
CA PHE A 24 -11.29 37.74 -29.03
C PHE A 24 -11.31 37.75 -30.55
N VAL A 25 -10.32 38.40 -31.18
CA VAL A 25 -10.18 38.44 -32.64
C VAL A 25 -8.97 37.62 -33.08
N TYR A 26 -9.18 36.65 -33.96
CA TYR A 26 -8.10 35.83 -34.53
C TYR A 26 -7.30 36.62 -35.57
N GLY A 27 -6.06 36.98 -35.22
CA GLY A 27 -5.09 37.55 -36.16
C GLY A 27 -4.57 36.50 -37.15
N ALA A 28 -4.37 36.90 -38.41
CA ALA A 28 -3.92 36.06 -39.52
C ALA A 28 -2.42 35.66 -39.45
N ARG A 29 -2.01 35.09 -38.30
CA ARG A 29 -0.75 34.35 -38.05
C ARG A 29 -0.77 33.47 -36.78
N GLY A 30 -1.95 33.22 -36.19
CA GLY A 30 -2.10 32.17 -35.17
C GLY A 30 -1.61 32.49 -33.76
N ALA A 31 -1.67 33.77 -33.35
CA ALA A 31 -1.39 34.18 -31.97
C ALA A 31 -2.58 34.95 -31.39
N LEU A 32 -2.99 34.61 -30.17
CA LEU A 32 -4.08 35.26 -29.45
C LEU A 32 -3.51 36.44 -28.63
N GLN A 33 -4.07 37.64 -28.80
CA GLN A 33 -3.72 38.81 -27.97
C GLN A 33 -4.97 39.57 -27.55
N LEU A 34 -5.12 39.79 -26.25
CA LEU A 34 -6.05 40.77 -25.69
C LEU A 34 -5.51 42.18 -25.97
N ARG A 35 -6.38 43.10 -26.38
CA ARG A 35 -6.01 44.48 -26.69
C ARG A 35 -7.09 45.47 -26.24
N CYS A 36 -6.98 45.95 -25.01
CA CYS A 36 -7.76 47.08 -24.56
C CYS A 36 -7.28 48.35 -25.27
N VAL A 37 -8.18 49.08 -25.92
CA VAL A 37 -7.95 50.44 -26.43
C VAL A 37 -8.69 51.39 -25.49
N GLY A 38 -7.95 52.28 -24.84
CA GLY A 38 -8.51 53.34 -24.00
C GLY A 38 -8.39 54.72 -24.66
N ASP A 39 -8.93 55.74 -24.00
CA ASP A 39 -8.79 57.20 -24.16
C ASP A 39 -10.08 57.85 -23.59
N THR A 40 -10.17 59.08 -23.06
CA THR A 40 -9.27 60.20 -22.65
C THR A 40 -10.10 61.11 -21.68
N LEU A 41 -9.68 62.21 -21.04
CA LEU A 41 -8.49 63.10 -20.99
C LEU A 41 -8.54 63.94 -19.67
N GLN A 42 -7.54 64.81 -19.45
CA GLN A 42 -7.55 65.99 -18.55
C GLN A 42 -7.52 65.77 -17.01
N LEU A 43 -6.94 66.67 -16.19
CA LEU A 43 -6.35 68.01 -16.44
C LEU A 43 -5.05 68.23 -15.60
N ASP A 44 -4.52 69.46 -15.63
CA ASP A 44 -3.12 69.85 -15.30
C ASP A 44 -3.01 70.72 -14.02
N GLU A 45 -1.78 71.12 -13.68
CA GLU A 45 -1.33 72.28 -12.88
C GLU A 45 -0.90 72.14 -11.39
N ARG A 46 0.40 72.45 -11.17
CA ARG A 46 1.02 73.29 -10.10
C ARG A 46 1.50 72.72 -8.74
N ALA A 47 2.75 72.23 -8.78
CA ALA A 47 3.96 72.93 -8.27
C ALA A 47 4.26 73.16 -6.76
N ARG A 48 5.59 73.26 -6.49
CA ARG A 48 6.32 73.59 -5.23
C ARG A 48 6.50 72.40 -4.25
N SER A 49 7.63 72.22 -3.56
CA SER A 49 8.99 72.81 -3.68
C SER A 49 10.01 71.99 -2.82
N THR A 50 11.32 72.23 -3.00
CA THR A 50 12.44 72.19 -2.02
C THR A 50 12.26 71.42 -0.67
N ASP A 51 13.23 70.64 -0.17
CA ASP A 51 14.69 70.87 -0.24
C ASP A 51 15.57 69.62 0.08
N HIS A 52 16.90 69.77 -0.04
CA HIS A 52 17.93 68.77 0.31
C HIS A 52 18.69 69.08 1.62
N HIS A 53 18.99 68.05 2.43
CA HIS A 53 20.24 67.92 3.21
C HIS A 53 20.55 66.42 3.35
N CYS A 54 21.69 65.81 3.00
CA CYS A 54 23.13 66.15 2.85
C CYS A 54 23.98 66.15 4.13
N PHE A 55 24.68 65.03 4.36
CA PHE A 55 26.14 64.88 4.64
C PHE A 55 26.49 63.36 4.40
N ARG A 56 27.55 62.86 3.74
CA ARG A 56 28.99 63.21 3.53
C ARG A 56 29.81 63.08 4.84
N GLU A 57 31.01 62.47 4.90
CA GLU A 57 32.04 62.03 3.91
C GLU A 57 32.69 60.68 4.36
N GLY A 58 33.56 59.95 3.64
CA GLY A 58 34.08 60.06 2.25
C GLY A 58 35.48 59.42 2.07
N LEU A 59 35.93 59.23 0.80
CA LEU A 59 37.32 58.94 0.34
C LEU A 59 37.87 57.54 0.74
N ASN A 60 38.63 56.75 -0.05
CA ASN A 60 39.49 56.85 -1.24
C ASN A 60 39.31 55.55 -2.09
N ARG A 61 39.77 55.28 -3.33
CA ARG A 61 40.45 55.93 -4.50
C ARG A 61 40.15 55.03 -5.74
N ARG A 62 40.02 55.49 -6.99
CA ARG A 62 41.04 55.86 -8.02
C ARG A 62 42.07 54.76 -8.34
N GLU A 63 42.47 54.43 -9.58
CA GLU A 63 42.17 54.83 -11.00
C GLU A 63 42.88 53.76 -11.91
N ASN A 64 42.79 53.57 -13.24
CA ASN A 64 42.11 54.09 -14.46
C ASN A 64 42.34 53.03 -15.60
N CYS A 65 41.74 52.98 -16.80
CA CYS A 65 40.48 53.48 -17.38
C CYS A 65 40.30 52.93 -18.83
N GLY A 66 39.08 52.55 -19.23
CA GLY A 66 38.53 52.77 -20.58
C GLY A 66 38.77 51.74 -21.70
N GLN A 67 37.67 51.14 -22.18
CA GLN A 67 37.21 51.28 -23.58
C GLN A 67 35.72 50.92 -23.74
N LYS A 68 35.05 51.48 -24.75
CA LYS A 68 33.63 51.22 -25.08
C LYS A 68 33.49 50.04 -26.04
N ARG A 69 32.41 49.25 -25.95
CA ARG A 69 31.65 48.75 -27.12
C ARG A 69 30.26 48.23 -26.76
N SER A 70 29.46 48.10 -27.82
CA SER A 70 28.04 47.76 -27.91
C SER A 70 27.57 46.52 -27.15
N LEU A 71 26.36 46.59 -26.59
CA LEU A 71 25.52 45.44 -26.33
C LEU A 71 24.87 44.98 -27.64
N GLU A 72 25.11 43.73 -28.04
CA GLU A 72 24.29 43.02 -29.03
C GLU A 72 23.63 41.81 -28.34
N SER A 73 22.34 41.62 -28.57
CA SER A 73 21.59 40.48 -28.06
C SER A 73 21.70 39.30 -29.03
N GLN A 74 22.26 38.17 -28.59
CA GLN A 74 22.22 36.91 -29.34
C GLN A 74 21.42 35.86 -28.58
N ALA A 75 20.21 35.58 -29.09
CA ALA A 75 19.41 34.46 -28.62
C ALA A 75 19.96 33.14 -29.21
N PHE A 76 20.18 32.14 -28.37
CA PHE A 76 20.55 30.81 -28.85
C PHE A 76 19.33 30.07 -29.39
N SER A 77 19.49 29.45 -30.56
CA SER A 77 18.44 28.72 -31.26
C SER A 77 18.52 27.21 -30.99
N VAL A 78 17.40 26.61 -30.60
CA VAL A 78 17.25 25.15 -30.54
C VAL A 78 16.73 24.66 -31.90
N LYS A 79 17.48 23.79 -32.56
CA LYS A 79 17.08 23.17 -33.83
C LYS A 79 16.24 21.92 -33.57
N TYR A 80 14.98 21.94 -33.99
CA TYR A 80 14.23 20.71 -34.25
C TYR A 80 14.57 20.18 -35.63
N VAL A 81 14.78 18.86 -35.74
CA VAL A 81 14.89 18.15 -37.02
C VAL A 81 13.50 17.66 -37.39
N ILE A 82 12.89 18.27 -38.40
CA ILE A 82 11.62 17.81 -38.97
C ILE A 82 11.94 16.91 -40.16
N ILE A 83 11.55 15.64 -40.08
CA ILE A 83 11.42 14.80 -41.27
C ILE A 83 10.11 15.18 -41.95
N ARG A 84 10.18 15.59 -43.22
CA ARG A 84 9.00 15.77 -44.07
C ARG A 84 8.81 14.52 -44.92
N GLU A 85 7.56 14.08 -45.04
CA GLU A 85 7.03 13.72 -46.36
C GLU A 85 5.97 14.76 -46.77
N ASP A 86 5.67 14.83 -48.07
CA ASP A 86 4.94 15.92 -48.71
C ASP A 86 3.95 15.35 -49.72
N THR A 87 2.67 15.73 -49.65
CA THR A 87 1.90 15.98 -50.88
C THR A 87 0.65 16.84 -50.66
N ARG A 88 0.77 18.11 -51.06
CA ARG A 88 -0.22 18.88 -51.86
C ARG A 88 -1.72 18.67 -51.56
N THR A 89 -2.34 19.66 -50.90
CA THR A 89 -3.73 20.06 -51.19
C THR A 89 -3.77 21.17 -52.25
N ARG A 90 -4.92 21.32 -52.92
CA ARG A 90 -5.26 22.44 -53.81
C ARG A 90 -6.66 22.96 -53.45
N ASP A 91 -6.91 24.21 -53.80
CA ASP A 91 -8.09 24.98 -53.44
C ASP A 91 -9.40 24.43 -54.04
N VAL A 92 -10.54 24.65 -53.36
CA VAL A 92 -11.54 25.68 -53.71
C VAL A 92 -12.74 25.60 -52.74
N ASN A 93 -13.28 26.74 -52.34
CA ASN A 93 -14.53 26.92 -51.60
C ASN A 93 -15.43 27.86 -52.43
N PRO A 94 -16.74 27.59 -52.63
CA PRO A 94 -17.79 28.19 -51.79
C PRO A 94 -18.99 27.21 -51.56
N SER A 95 -20.16 27.52 -50.98
CA SER A 95 -20.86 28.82 -50.75
C SER A 95 -22.05 28.68 -49.77
N TRP A 96 -22.26 29.69 -48.90
CA TRP A 96 -23.57 30.19 -48.40
C TRP A 96 -24.45 29.23 -47.55
N SER A 97 -25.43 29.65 -46.74
CA SER A 97 -25.66 30.86 -45.91
C SER A 97 -26.92 30.61 -45.04
N VAL A 98 -26.96 30.99 -43.74
CA VAL A 98 -28.07 30.65 -42.83
C VAL A 98 -28.65 31.87 -42.09
N ASN A 99 -29.98 32.01 -42.16
CA ASN A 99 -30.96 32.79 -41.37
C ASN A 99 -32.28 31.96 -41.42
N GLU A 100 -33.31 32.00 -40.57
CA GLU A 100 -33.68 32.63 -39.28
C GLU A 100 -34.95 31.87 -38.78
N ALA A 101 -35.43 31.90 -37.53
CA ALA A 101 -34.84 32.06 -36.19
C ALA A 101 -35.96 31.84 -35.11
N LEU A 102 -35.57 31.66 -33.83
CA LEU A 102 -36.44 31.73 -32.62
C LEU A 102 -37.49 30.60 -32.45
N VAL A 103 -38.09 30.32 -31.27
CA VAL A 103 -38.06 30.95 -29.92
C VAL A 103 -37.88 29.86 -28.84
N ALA A 104 -37.33 30.18 -27.65
CA ALA A 104 -37.23 29.27 -26.49
C ALA A 104 -38.35 29.48 -25.44
N THR A 105 -38.55 28.55 -24.48
CA THR A 105 -38.97 28.85 -23.08
C THR A 105 -38.92 27.65 -22.12
N GLN A 106 -38.70 27.94 -20.84
CA GLN A 106 -38.76 27.08 -19.64
C GLN A 106 -38.87 28.02 -18.39
N PRO A 107 -39.19 27.56 -17.15
CA PRO A 107 -40.08 26.47 -16.72
C PRO A 107 -40.95 26.83 -15.45
N LEU A 108 -41.54 25.81 -14.79
CA LEU A 108 -41.86 25.68 -13.33
C LEU A 108 -43.28 25.91 -12.72
N TYR A 109 -43.46 25.20 -11.58
CA TYR A 109 -44.41 25.33 -10.43
C TYR A 109 -45.82 24.68 -10.39
N ALA A 110 -45.82 23.36 -10.13
CA ALA A 110 -46.32 22.67 -8.91
C ALA A 110 -47.82 22.56 -8.47
N ARG A 111 -48.16 21.32 -8.05
CA ARG A 111 -49.11 20.89 -6.99
C ARG A 111 -50.59 21.33 -7.02
N ARG A 112 -51.51 20.36 -7.22
CA ARG A 112 -52.41 19.81 -6.16
C ARG A 112 -53.24 18.58 -6.59
N LYS A 113 -53.91 17.96 -5.60
CA LYS A 113 -54.88 16.84 -5.67
C LYS A 113 -56.12 17.25 -6.51
N THR A 114 -56.99 16.37 -7.04
CA THR A 114 -57.82 15.37 -6.32
C THR A 114 -58.43 14.32 -7.29
N ALA A 115 -58.93 13.21 -6.76
CA ALA A 115 -59.38 12.03 -7.52
C ALA A 115 -60.83 12.08 -8.06
N TYR A 116 -61.17 11.13 -8.95
CA TYR A 116 -62.54 10.60 -9.16
C TYR A 116 -62.50 9.08 -9.45
N VAL A 117 -63.66 8.42 -9.47
CA VAL A 117 -63.81 6.96 -9.22
C VAL A 117 -64.68 6.22 -10.25
N ALA A 118 -64.21 5.04 -10.73
CA ALA A 118 -64.94 3.83 -11.15
C ALA A 118 -63.89 2.81 -11.70
N ALA A 119 -63.85 1.49 -11.42
CA ALA A 119 -64.87 0.42 -11.40
C ALA A 119 -65.35 0.01 -12.82
N ALA A 120 -65.37 -1.27 -13.25
CA ALA A 120 -65.14 -2.53 -12.53
C ALA A 120 -64.59 -3.70 -13.40
N ALA A 121 -63.88 -4.62 -12.73
CA ALA A 121 -63.98 -6.11 -12.74
C ALA A 121 -64.28 -6.93 -14.02
N GLY A 122 -63.59 -8.08 -14.20
CA GLY A 122 -63.91 -9.09 -15.23
C GLY A 122 -62.97 -10.30 -15.35
N ILE A 123 -63.28 -11.36 -14.60
CA ILE A 123 -62.66 -12.70 -14.53
C ILE A 123 -62.54 -13.42 -15.92
N GLY A 124 -61.49 -14.23 -16.15
CA GLY A 124 -61.34 -15.13 -17.33
C GLY A 124 -62.00 -16.52 -17.15
N PRO A 125 -61.55 -17.65 -17.75
CA PRO A 125 -60.47 -17.85 -18.74
C PRO A 125 -60.89 -18.80 -19.92
N SER A 126 -59.90 -19.41 -20.59
CA SER A 126 -59.90 -20.76 -21.25
C SER A 126 -59.90 -20.93 -22.79
N HIS A 127 -58.88 -21.68 -23.24
CA HIS A 127 -58.76 -22.72 -24.29
C HIS A 127 -59.18 -22.61 -25.78
N HIS A 128 -58.27 -23.18 -26.58
CA HIS A 128 -58.41 -23.93 -27.85
C HIS A 128 -58.40 -23.17 -29.19
N GLY A 129 -57.72 -23.78 -30.17
CA GLY A 129 -57.44 -23.23 -31.50
C GLY A 129 -56.29 -23.93 -32.23
N GLN A 130 -56.39 -25.24 -32.50
CA GLN A 130 -55.53 -25.90 -33.50
C GLN A 130 -56.10 -25.66 -34.90
N CYS A 131 -55.24 -25.44 -35.92
CA CYS A 131 -55.22 -26.28 -37.13
C CYS A 131 -54.18 -25.90 -38.21
N LEU A 132 -53.40 -26.91 -38.60
CA LEU A 132 -53.02 -27.29 -39.97
C LEU A 132 -52.08 -26.44 -40.84
N LEU A 133 -51.29 -27.20 -41.61
CA LEU A 133 -50.38 -26.79 -42.69
C LEU A 133 -51.15 -26.61 -44.02
N PRO A 134 -50.48 -26.16 -45.10
CA PRO A 134 -49.89 -27.19 -45.97
C PRO A 134 -48.47 -26.89 -46.46
N ARG A 135 -47.71 -27.96 -46.77
CA ARG A 135 -46.53 -27.90 -47.64
C ARG A 135 -46.96 -28.05 -49.11
N THR A 136 -46.25 -27.40 -50.01
CA THR A 136 -46.20 -27.75 -51.44
C THR A 136 -44.74 -27.82 -51.90
N THR A 137 -44.45 -28.69 -52.88
CA THR A 137 -43.09 -29.08 -53.25
C THR A 137 -42.97 -29.32 -54.76
N VAL A 138 -42.17 -28.50 -55.43
CA VAL A 138 -41.71 -28.61 -56.84
C VAL A 138 -40.41 -27.78 -56.95
N SER A 139 -39.45 -28.02 -57.85
CA SER A 139 -38.60 -29.20 -58.09
C SER A 139 -37.47 -28.78 -59.05
N THR A 140 -36.34 -29.51 -59.08
CA THR A 140 -35.25 -29.35 -60.08
C THR A 140 -34.53 -27.98 -60.06
N GLN A 141 -33.32 -27.79 -60.62
CA GLN A 141 -32.54 -28.65 -61.51
C GLN A 141 -31.03 -28.55 -61.17
N VAL A 142 -30.27 -29.61 -61.44
CA VAL A 142 -28.80 -29.62 -61.32
C VAL A 142 -28.18 -28.97 -62.55
N ASN A 143 -27.08 -28.24 -62.40
CA ASN A 143 -26.08 -28.18 -63.46
C ASN A 143 -24.65 -28.09 -62.93
N VAL A 144 -23.71 -28.68 -63.67
CA VAL A 144 -22.28 -28.78 -63.32
C VAL A 144 -21.46 -28.30 -64.52
N ALA A 145 -20.49 -27.42 -64.27
CA ALA A 145 -19.46 -27.09 -65.25
C ALA A 145 -18.11 -26.94 -64.55
N ALA A 146 -17.12 -27.73 -64.96
CA ALA A 146 -15.74 -27.64 -64.50
C ALA A 146 -14.83 -27.26 -65.68
N ILE A 147 -13.76 -26.52 -65.39
CA ILE A 147 -12.62 -26.39 -66.30
C ILE A 147 -11.34 -26.67 -65.50
N ALA A 148 -10.55 -27.64 -65.95
CA ALA A 148 -9.22 -27.94 -65.44
C ALA A 148 -8.36 -28.56 -66.55
N MET A 149 -7.22 -27.94 -66.89
CA MET A 149 -6.10 -28.45 -67.71
C MET A 149 -4.93 -27.43 -67.68
N ARG A 150 -3.63 -27.77 -67.78
CA ARG A 150 -2.93 -29.07 -67.63
C ARG A 150 -1.40 -28.87 -67.46
N ILE A 151 -0.81 -29.63 -66.52
CA ILE A 151 0.40 -30.49 -66.66
C ILE A 151 1.63 -30.02 -67.47
N LYS A 152 2.82 -30.06 -66.84
CA LYS A 152 4.00 -30.89 -67.22
C LYS A 152 4.99 -31.00 -66.03
N GLN A 153 5.23 -32.21 -65.47
CA GLN A 153 6.28 -33.21 -65.80
C GLN A 153 7.64 -32.95 -65.07
N SER A 154 8.42 -33.94 -64.58
CA SER A 154 8.38 -35.41 -64.79
C SER A 154 9.02 -36.28 -63.68
N LYS A 155 8.43 -37.47 -63.45
CA LYS A 155 9.01 -38.83 -63.18
C LYS A 155 10.43 -39.00 -62.56
N THR A 156 10.54 -39.93 -61.59
CA THR A 156 11.21 -41.26 -61.75
C THR A 156 10.83 -42.22 -60.59
N SER A 157 11.33 -43.47 -60.57
CA SER A 157 10.76 -44.60 -59.78
C SER A 157 11.79 -45.56 -59.17
N TRP A 158 11.40 -46.22 -58.06
CA TRP A 158 11.72 -47.58 -57.56
C TRP A 158 12.83 -48.41 -58.26
N PRO A 159 13.71 -49.11 -57.49
CA PRO A 159 13.34 -50.46 -57.00
C PRO A 159 13.82 -50.80 -55.56
N SER A 160 13.86 -52.09 -55.21
CA SER A 160 13.87 -52.62 -53.83
C SER A 160 15.13 -53.40 -53.40
N SER A 161 15.22 -53.64 -52.07
CA SER A 161 15.74 -54.84 -51.39
C SER A 161 17.20 -55.30 -51.59
N TYR A 162 17.94 -55.42 -50.47
CA TYR A 162 18.87 -56.54 -50.21
C TYR A 162 18.88 -56.92 -48.71
N THR A 163 19.41 -58.09 -48.37
CA THR A 163 19.18 -58.80 -47.09
C THR A 163 20.44 -58.94 -46.20
N GLY A 164 20.24 -59.08 -44.88
CA GLY A 164 21.31 -59.40 -43.93
C GLY A 164 20.78 -59.80 -42.54
N SER A 165 20.95 -61.07 -42.16
CA SER A 165 20.68 -61.62 -40.81
C SER A 165 21.99 -61.60 -39.97
N PHE A 166 22.06 -61.89 -38.66
CA PHE A 166 21.29 -62.80 -37.80
C PHE A 166 21.62 -62.55 -36.30
N ARG A 167 20.74 -63.01 -35.39
CA ARG A 167 20.96 -63.35 -33.94
C ARG A 167 21.04 -62.22 -32.89
N SER A 168 20.72 -62.46 -31.60
CA SER A 168 19.64 -63.26 -30.96
C SER A 168 19.68 -63.15 -29.42
N HIS A 169 18.54 -62.78 -28.78
CA HIS A 169 18.24 -62.93 -27.34
C HIS A 169 19.11 -62.08 -26.36
N GLY A 170 18.67 -61.74 -25.14
CA GLY A 170 17.31 -61.86 -24.58
C GLY A 170 17.18 -61.40 -23.10
N SER A 171 16.03 -60.79 -22.78
CA SER A 171 15.25 -60.87 -21.52
C SER A 171 15.88 -60.70 -20.11
N SER A 172 15.12 -59.95 -19.26
CA SER A 172 14.90 -60.15 -17.80
C SER A 172 16.07 -59.91 -16.81
N SER A 173 15.88 -59.50 -15.53
CA SER A 173 14.69 -59.05 -14.77
C SER A 173 15.08 -58.43 -13.39
N LEU A 174 14.08 -57.88 -12.67
CA LEU A 174 13.84 -57.83 -11.21
C LEU A 174 14.81 -58.52 -10.23
N SER A 175 14.95 -58.16 -8.93
CA SER A 175 14.56 -56.95 -8.14
C SER A 175 14.91 -57.11 -6.64
N CYS A 176 15.20 -56.00 -5.94
CA CYS A 176 14.93 -55.73 -4.49
C CYS A 176 15.65 -56.51 -3.36
N ALA A 177 15.82 -55.82 -2.21
CA ALA A 177 15.99 -56.34 -0.82
C ALA A 177 17.34 -57.04 -0.45
N THR A 178 17.88 -57.00 0.78
CA THR A 178 17.46 -56.35 2.05
C THR A 178 18.64 -56.05 3.01
N LEU A 179 18.46 -55.04 3.88
CA LEU A 179 18.98 -54.79 5.26
C LEU A 179 20.20 -55.55 5.86
N GLY A 180 21.05 -54.81 6.60
CA GLY A 180 21.98 -55.36 7.62
C GLY A 180 22.89 -54.33 8.33
N GLU A 181 22.67 -54.09 9.63
CA GLU A 181 23.56 -53.32 10.55
C GLU A 181 24.40 -54.27 11.48
N PRO A 182 25.29 -53.82 12.43
CA PRO A 182 25.92 -52.49 12.58
C PRO A 182 27.49 -52.32 12.64
N PRO A 183 28.31 -52.88 13.58
CA PRO A 183 28.61 -52.14 14.83
C PRO A 183 30.08 -51.77 15.19
N ARG A 184 30.26 -50.47 15.51
CA ARG A 184 30.96 -49.88 16.70
C ARG A 184 32.52 -49.88 16.87
N ARG A 185 33.02 -48.64 17.12
CA ARG A 185 34.13 -48.22 18.05
C ARG A 185 35.58 -48.60 17.60
N ARG A 186 36.67 -47.96 18.06
CA ARG A 186 36.98 -47.01 19.18
C ARG A 186 38.22 -46.17 18.70
N ALA A 187 38.25 -44.83 18.62
CA ALA A 187 38.39 -43.80 19.67
C ALA A 187 39.65 -43.91 20.57
N ARG A 188 40.49 -42.84 20.60
CA ARG A 188 41.41 -42.27 21.65
C ARG A 188 42.36 -41.21 21.01
N ASP A 189 42.41 -39.93 21.45
CA ASP A 189 43.24 -39.30 22.53
C ASP A 189 44.62 -38.78 21.98
N VAL A 190 45.27 -37.65 22.36
CA VAL A 190 45.00 -36.56 23.34
C VAL A 190 45.89 -35.29 23.10
N GLU A 191 45.51 -34.12 23.66
CA GLU A 191 46.30 -32.87 23.97
C GLU A 191 46.91 -31.93 22.87
N GLY A 192 47.20 -30.68 23.29
CA GLY A 192 47.83 -29.55 22.55
C GLY A 192 49.31 -29.31 22.93
N PRO A 193 49.91 -28.09 22.93
CA PRO A 193 49.31 -26.74 23.05
C PRO A 193 49.86 -25.59 22.13
N TYR A 194 49.27 -24.39 22.23
CA TYR A 194 49.77 -23.00 22.00
C TYR A 194 51.00 -22.71 21.10
N GLN A 195 50.89 -21.75 20.15
CA GLN A 195 51.40 -20.35 20.30
C GLN A 195 51.04 -19.40 19.12
N TYR A 196 51.24 -18.08 19.33
CA TYR A 196 51.00 -16.99 18.36
C TYR A 196 52.19 -16.77 17.41
N GLY A 197 51.91 -16.25 16.20
CA GLY A 197 52.92 -15.68 15.30
C GLY A 197 52.28 -14.80 14.22
N VAL A 198 52.70 -13.53 14.10
CA VAL A 198 52.03 -12.51 13.27
C VAL A 198 52.98 -11.93 12.22
N ASN A 199 52.38 -11.44 11.12
CA ASN A 199 52.88 -10.56 10.07
C ASN A 199 53.40 -11.16 8.75
N VAL A 200 53.06 -10.41 7.69
CA VAL A 200 53.22 -10.73 6.27
C VAL A 200 54.16 -9.71 5.63
N GLN A 201 55.08 -10.15 4.77
CA GLN A 201 55.63 -9.30 3.71
C GLN A 201 55.68 -10.04 2.36
N PHE A 202 55.54 -9.29 1.27
CA PHE A 202 55.33 -9.78 -0.09
C PHE A 202 56.60 -9.70 -0.97
N ARG A 203 56.54 -10.46 -2.09
CA ARG A 203 57.37 -10.48 -3.33
C ARG A 203 58.23 -11.76 -3.41
N THR A 204 58.31 -12.48 -4.54
CA THR A 204 57.98 -12.18 -5.96
C THR A 204 57.22 -13.33 -6.67
N GLY A 205 56.68 -13.08 -7.88
CA GLY A 205 56.21 -14.13 -8.82
C GLY A 205 57.36 -14.71 -9.70
N PRO A 206 57.09 -15.40 -10.84
CA PRO A 206 55.87 -15.32 -11.68
C PRO A 206 55.26 -16.66 -12.19
N HIS A 207 54.02 -16.59 -12.71
CA HIS A 207 53.39 -17.39 -13.81
C HIS A 207 53.51 -18.95 -13.85
N ARG A 208 52.52 -19.73 -14.32
CA ARG A 208 51.18 -19.49 -14.92
C ARG A 208 50.44 -20.85 -14.95
N GLU A 209 49.15 -20.89 -14.63
CA GLU A 209 48.16 -21.73 -15.35
C GLU A 209 46.72 -21.29 -15.06
N ARG A 210 45.71 -21.90 -15.71
CA ARG A 210 44.36 -21.33 -15.87
C ARG A 210 43.25 -22.24 -15.34
N TYR A 211 42.29 -21.63 -14.63
CA TYR A 211 40.92 -22.14 -14.48
C TYR A 211 39.92 -21.10 -15.04
N PRO A 212 38.78 -21.53 -15.63
CA PRO A 212 37.78 -20.61 -16.14
C PRO A 212 36.88 -20.08 -15.01
N ILE A 213 36.77 -18.75 -14.88
CA ILE A 213 35.80 -18.11 -13.99
C ILE A 213 34.50 -17.89 -14.75
N ALA A 214 33.39 -18.38 -14.21
CA ALA A 214 32.05 -18.16 -14.75
C ALA A 214 31.62 -16.69 -14.65
N GLY A 215 30.78 -16.23 -15.57
CA GLY A 215 30.46 -14.81 -15.72
C GLY A 215 29.70 -14.21 -14.53
N VAL A 216 30.22 -13.10 -13.99
CA VAL A 216 29.45 -12.22 -13.10
C VAL A 216 28.29 -11.62 -13.91
N PRO A 217 27.03 -11.69 -13.44
CA PRO A 217 25.90 -11.11 -14.15
C PRO A 217 26.04 -9.58 -14.20
N ARG A 218 25.73 -8.99 -15.37
CA ARG A 218 25.66 -7.52 -15.49
C ARG A 218 24.44 -7.00 -14.73
N PHE A 219 24.58 -5.80 -14.17
CA PHE A 219 23.52 -5.07 -13.48
C PHE A 219 22.24 -5.00 -14.33
N ALA A 220 21.09 -5.14 -13.66
CA ALA A 220 19.82 -4.71 -14.24
C ALA A 220 19.87 -3.21 -14.51
N LEU A 221 19.23 -2.77 -15.60
CA LEU A 221 19.34 -1.40 -16.08
C LEU A 221 18.41 -0.47 -15.31
N ASP A 222 19.01 0.42 -14.52
CA ASP A 222 18.44 1.74 -14.27
C ASP A 222 18.26 2.45 -15.65
N PRO A 223 17.03 2.85 -16.03
CA PRO A 223 16.77 3.50 -17.32
C PRO A 223 17.46 4.87 -17.47
N TYR A 224 17.95 5.48 -16.38
CA TYR A 224 18.65 6.76 -16.42
C TYR A 224 20.17 6.64 -16.67
N ASN A 225 20.78 5.45 -16.51
CA ASN A 225 22.24 5.29 -16.55
C ASN A 225 22.84 5.10 -17.97
N LEU A 226 22.52 6.02 -18.90
CA LEU A 226 22.99 6.01 -20.29
C LEU A 226 24.41 6.61 -20.49
N GLN A 227 25.35 6.42 -19.56
CA GLN A 227 26.73 6.92 -19.70
C GLN A 227 27.84 5.92 -19.30
N GLN A 228 28.08 4.90 -20.14
CA GLN A 228 29.39 4.21 -20.10
C GLN A 228 29.84 3.53 -21.41
N PHE A 229 29.99 4.32 -22.49
CA PHE A 229 30.88 3.98 -23.61
C PHE A 229 32.15 4.84 -23.56
N ALA A 230 33.29 4.23 -23.20
CA ALA A 230 34.56 4.94 -23.07
C ALA A 230 35.21 5.18 -24.44
N THR A 231 35.27 6.44 -24.88
CA THR A 231 35.99 6.84 -26.10
C THR A 231 37.47 7.17 -25.84
N PRO A 232 38.37 7.06 -26.83
CA PRO A 232 39.80 7.30 -26.63
C PRO A 232 40.13 8.76 -26.29
N LYS A 233 41.11 8.97 -25.41
CA LYS A 233 41.54 10.30 -24.94
C LYS A 233 42.16 11.16 -26.06
N THR A 234 41.39 12.06 -26.65
CA THR A 234 41.93 13.24 -27.34
C THR A 234 42.35 14.29 -26.29
N ARG A 235 43.50 14.94 -26.49
CA ARG A 235 43.96 16.06 -25.64
C ARG A 235 43.37 17.37 -26.15
N GLY A 236 43.00 18.27 -25.25
CA GLY A 236 42.80 19.68 -25.56
C GLY A 236 41.37 20.10 -25.93
N SER A 237 40.40 19.83 -25.06
CA SER A 237 39.17 20.63 -24.98
C SER A 237 39.00 21.18 -23.57
N SER A 238 38.64 22.47 -23.47
CA SER A 238 38.18 23.06 -22.21
C SER A 238 36.84 22.43 -21.86
N GLN A 239 36.81 21.51 -20.89
CA GLN A 239 35.55 20.94 -20.44
C GLN A 239 34.69 22.05 -19.82
N LEU A 240 33.53 22.29 -20.42
CA LEU A 240 32.53 23.18 -19.84
C LEU A 240 32.13 22.66 -18.46
N PRO A 241 31.95 23.54 -17.45
CA PRO A 241 31.54 23.12 -16.11
C PRO A 241 30.20 22.37 -16.19
N LYS A 242 30.12 21.26 -15.44
CA LYS A 242 28.92 20.44 -15.28
C LYS A 242 28.42 20.57 -13.84
N MET A 243 27.12 20.42 -13.62
CA MET A 243 26.51 20.61 -12.29
C MET A 243 26.96 19.57 -11.24
N GLN A 244 27.28 18.34 -11.66
CA GLN A 244 27.78 17.26 -10.79
C GLN A 244 26.88 16.88 -9.58
N LEU A 245 25.56 17.03 -9.73
CA LEU A 245 24.57 16.71 -8.69
C LEU A 245 24.71 15.27 -8.18
N SER A 246 24.74 15.10 -6.86
CA SER A 246 24.63 13.82 -6.17
C SER A 246 23.16 13.39 -5.97
N PRO A 247 22.86 12.11 -5.64
CA PRO A 247 21.48 11.65 -5.48
C PRO A 247 20.66 12.45 -4.46
N ARG A 248 21.26 12.83 -3.32
CA ARG A 248 20.61 13.68 -2.31
C ARG A 248 20.28 15.09 -2.81
N GLU A 249 21.03 15.63 -3.77
CA GLU A 249 20.68 16.92 -4.40
C GLU A 249 19.49 16.77 -5.35
N LEU A 250 19.31 15.60 -6.00
CA LEU A 250 18.09 15.30 -6.76
C LEU A 250 16.87 15.18 -5.85
N ASP A 251 17.00 14.49 -4.71
CA ASP A 251 15.96 14.41 -3.68
C ASP A 251 15.56 15.81 -3.17
N LYS A 252 16.53 16.67 -2.83
CA LYS A 252 16.25 18.04 -2.39
C LYS A 252 15.64 18.91 -3.50
N LEU A 253 15.89 18.62 -4.77
CA LEU A 253 15.18 19.24 -5.90
C LEU A 253 13.73 18.74 -6.06
N ILE A 254 13.42 17.49 -5.71
CA ILE A 254 12.02 17.00 -5.61
C ILE A 254 11.31 17.74 -4.48
N LEU A 255 11.94 17.85 -3.30
CA LEU A 255 11.41 18.59 -2.16
C LEU A 255 11.09 20.06 -2.52
N ALA A 256 12.01 20.73 -3.22
CA ALA A 256 11.80 22.10 -3.70
C ALA A 256 10.64 22.24 -4.71
N GLN A 257 10.43 21.25 -5.59
CA GLN A 257 9.29 21.24 -6.52
C GLN A 257 7.94 21.11 -5.78
N VAL A 258 7.87 20.26 -4.74
CA VAL A 258 6.67 20.15 -3.89
C VAL A 258 6.45 21.45 -3.10
N GLY A 259 7.52 22.05 -2.56
CA GLY A 259 7.45 23.37 -1.90
C GLY A 259 6.90 24.46 -2.82
N GLN A 260 7.44 24.59 -4.04
CA GLN A 260 6.95 25.57 -5.03
C GLN A 260 5.52 25.28 -5.52
N LEU A 261 5.07 24.02 -5.52
CA LEU A 261 3.66 23.67 -5.77
C LEU A 261 2.75 24.11 -4.62
N ALA A 262 3.14 23.82 -3.38
CA ALA A 262 2.43 24.22 -2.17
C ALA A 262 2.36 25.75 -2.03
N GLN A 263 3.45 26.48 -2.26
CA GLN A 263 3.45 27.96 -2.28
C GLN A 263 2.46 28.53 -3.31
N ARG A 264 2.39 27.95 -4.52
CA ARG A 264 1.41 28.36 -5.55
C ARG A 264 -0.03 27.97 -5.21
N ARG A 265 -0.26 26.99 -4.32
CA ARG A 265 -1.58 26.65 -3.77
C ARG A 265 -1.96 27.63 -2.64
N LEU A 266 -1.05 27.89 -1.72
CA LEU A 266 -1.20 28.86 -0.64
C LEU A 266 -1.47 30.29 -1.16
N ALA A 267 -0.66 30.80 -2.08
CA ALA A 267 -0.79 32.15 -2.63
C ALA A 267 -2.13 32.44 -3.35
N ARG A 268 -2.93 31.40 -3.66
CA ARG A 268 -4.28 31.53 -4.24
C ARG A 268 -5.42 31.12 -3.29
N GLY A 269 -5.15 30.92 -2.00
CA GLY A 269 -6.18 30.65 -0.99
C GLY A 269 -6.51 29.17 -0.74
N ILE A 270 -5.68 28.22 -1.20
CA ILE A 270 -5.89 26.79 -0.91
C ILE A 270 -5.29 26.44 0.45
N LYS A 271 -6.09 25.84 1.33
CA LYS A 271 -5.61 25.20 2.56
C LYS A 271 -4.76 23.98 2.22
N LEU A 272 -3.54 23.92 2.75
CA LEU A 272 -2.58 22.86 2.42
C LEU A 272 -2.86 21.57 3.20
N ASN A 273 -2.72 20.43 2.53
CA ASN A 273 -2.71 19.12 3.19
C ASN A 273 -1.36 18.85 3.89
N ARG A 274 -1.25 17.73 4.61
CA ARG A 274 -0.06 17.40 5.40
C ARG A 274 1.21 17.32 4.54
N THR A 275 1.13 16.72 3.35
CA THR A 275 2.28 16.55 2.45
C THR A 275 2.73 17.89 1.85
N GLU A 276 1.78 18.77 1.57
CA GLU A 276 2.05 20.12 1.06
C GLU A 276 2.63 21.05 2.13
N ALA A 277 2.12 20.98 3.36
CA ALA A 277 2.65 21.71 4.50
C ALA A 277 4.09 21.29 4.84
N ILE A 278 4.37 19.97 4.84
CA ILE A 278 5.73 19.41 4.92
C ILE A 278 6.60 20.00 3.80
N GLY A 279 6.20 19.82 2.53
CA GLY A 279 7.00 20.25 1.38
C GLY A 279 7.29 21.74 1.35
N LEU A 280 6.33 22.58 1.75
CA LEU A 280 6.53 24.03 1.86
C LEU A 280 7.54 24.38 2.94
N ILE A 281 7.30 23.96 4.19
CA ILE A 281 8.15 24.31 5.33
C ILE A 281 9.56 23.75 5.12
N ALA A 282 9.67 22.48 4.74
CA ALA A 282 10.95 21.84 4.48
C ALA A 282 11.73 22.52 3.33
N SER A 283 11.06 22.92 2.23
CA SER A 283 11.70 23.68 1.16
C SER A 283 12.13 25.09 1.60
N GLN A 284 11.34 25.78 2.43
CA GLN A 284 11.70 27.12 2.89
C GLN A 284 12.84 27.11 3.90
N LEU A 285 12.91 26.08 4.76
CA LEU A 285 14.07 25.88 5.63
C LEU A 285 15.35 25.68 4.79
N GLN A 286 15.31 24.96 3.67
CA GLN A 286 16.48 24.82 2.77
C GLN A 286 16.95 26.16 2.18
N GLU A 287 16.03 27.03 1.73
CA GLU A 287 16.38 28.36 1.23
C GLU A 287 16.99 29.26 2.34
N LEU A 288 16.45 29.20 3.56
CA LEU A 288 16.99 29.94 4.70
C LEU A 288 18.35 29.41 5.19
N VAL A 289 18.60 28.09 5.09
CA VAL A 289 19.96 27.52 5.24
C VAL A 289 20.88 28.06 4.15
N ARG A 290 20.40 28.14 2.90
CA ARG A 290 21.19 28.59 1.75
C ARG A 290 21.60 30.05 1.83
N GLU A 291 20.79 30.93 2.41
CA GLU A 291 21.23 32.31 2.75
C GLU A 291 22.41 32.29 3.74
N GLY A 292 22.43 31.33 4.68
CA GLY A 292 23.53 31.14 5.63
C GLY A 292 23.66 32.27 6.65
N THR A 293 22.55 32.94 6.96
CA THR A 293 22.39 33.97 7.98
C THR A 293 21.82 33.44 9.29
N TYR A 294 21.15 32.29 9.24
CA TYR A 294 20.46 31.65 10.37
C TYR A 294 21.22 30.42 10.88
N THR A 295 21.17 30.19 12.20
CA THR A 295 21.64 28.94 12.83
C THR A 295 20.55 27.86 12.79
N CYS A 296 20.91 26.62 13.13
CA CYS A 296 19.91 25.55 13.31
C CYS A 296 18.81 25.96 14.30
N ALA A 297 19.15 26.60 15.42
CA ALA A 297 18.19 27.01 16.44
C ALA A 297 17.20 28.07 15.95
N ASP A 298 17.68 29.07 15.17
CA ASP A 298 16.80 30.07 14.55
C ASP A 298 15.80 29.40 13.60
N LEU A 299 16.24 28.41 12.83
CA LEU A 299 15.40 27.70 11.87
C LEU A 299 14.38 26.77 12.53
N MET A 300 14.72 26.18 13.69
CA MET A 300 13.76 25.45 14.53
C MET A 300 12.60 26.35 14.98
N GLU A 301 12.88 27.60 15.37
CA GLU A 301 11.85 28.56 15.78
C GLU A 301 11.11 29.22 14.59
N ILE A 302 11.79 29.48 13.47
CA ILE A 302 11.18 30.05 12.27
C ILE A 302 10.18 29.05 11.65
N GLY A 303 10.50 27.76 11.64
CA GLY A 303 9.65 26.72 11.06
C GLY A 303 8.25 26.62 11.68
N THR A 304 8.10 26.83 13.00
CA THR A 304 6.80 26.76 13.69
C THR A 304 5.86 27.92 13.39
N LYS A 305 6.39 28.96 12.74
CA LYS A 305 5.70 30.21 12.45
C LYS A 305 5.35 30.39 10.98
N MET A 306 5.85 29.56 10.06
CA MET A 306 5.58 29.74 8.62
C MET A 306 4.09 29.57 8.30
N LEU A 307 3.48 28.49 8.79
CA LEU A 307 2.07 28.18 8.58
C LEU A 307 1.29 28.26 9.91
N GLY A 308 -0.02 28.44 9.81
CA GLY A 308 -0.93 28.50 10.95
C GLY A 308 -2.24 27.76 10.68
N ARG A 309 -3.05 27.53 11.71
CA ARG A 309 -4.27 26.69 11.67
C ARG A 309 -5.22 27.02 10.51
N ARG A 310 -5.33 28.29 10.09
CA ARG A 310 -6.19 28.68 8.94
C ARG A 310 -5.63 28.28 7.57
N HIS A 311 -4.32 28.02 7.46
CA HIS A 311 -3.60 27.81 6.19
C HIS A 311 -3.46 26.34 5.79
N VAL A 312 -3.87 25.43 6.67
CA VAL A 312 -3.80 23.97 6.49
C VAL A 312 -5.17 23.33 6.69
N LEU A 313 -5.34 22.09 6.24
CA LEU A 313 -6.52 21.30 6.60
C LEU A 313 -6.46 20.89 8.09
N PRO A 314 -7.60 20.69 8.79
CA PRO A 314 -7.61 20.49 10.24
C PRO A 314 -6.71 19.35 10.74
N GLU A 315 -6.71 18.21 10.05
CA GLU A 315 -5.90 17.05 10.38
C GLU A 315 -4.38 17.27 10.29
N VAL A 316 -3.92 18.37 9.69
CA VAL A 316 -2.51 18.74 9.66
C VAL A 316 -2.06 19.30 11.01
N VAL A 317 -2.96 19.89 11.81
CA VAL A 317 -2.62 20.47 13.12
C VAL A 317 -2.22 19.36 14.10
N GLU A 318 -3.01 18.29 14.19
CA GLU A 318 -2.66 17.12 15.01
C GLU A 318 -1.65 16.21 14.28
N GLY A 319 -1.85 15.92 12.99
CA GLY A 319 -1.11 14.91 12.25
C GLY A 319 0.33 15.27 11.85
N LEU A 320 0.83 16.46 12.22
CA LEU A 320 2.15 16.96 11.85
C LEU A 320 2.94 17.45 13.08
N HIS A 321 3.34 16.52 13.94
CA HIS A 321 4.08 16.84 15.17
C HIS A 321 5.50 17.39 14.93
N GLU A 322 6.18 16.99 13.86
CA GLU A 322 7.52 17.49 13.52
C GLU A 322 7.84 17.40 12.02
N ILE A 323 8.82 18.20 11.59
CA ILE A 323 9.46 18.16 10.26
C ILE A 323 10.98 18.13 10.47
N GLN A 324 11.68 17.29 9.70
CA GLN A 324 13.13 17.15 9.75
C GLN A 324 13.75 17.45 8.38
N ILE A 325 14.74 18.35 8.32
CA ILE A 325 15.56 18.56 7.12
C ILE A 325 17.05 18.53 7.44
N GLU A 326 17.86 18.16 6.45
CA GLU A 326 19.30 18.42 6.45
C GLU A 326 19.65 19.35 5.30
N GLY A 327 20.25 20.48 5.65
CA GLY A 327 20.71 21.51 4.73
C GLY A 327 22.19 21.80 4.94
N ASN A 328 22.85 22.35 3.91
CA ASN A 328 24.28 22.67 3.97
C ASN A 328 24.51 24.15 4.31
N PHE A 329 24.68 24.41 5.61
CA PHE A 329 25.08 25.70 6.18
C PHE A 329 26.52 26.07 5.74
N ARG A 330 26.98 27.27 6.14
CA ARG A 330 28.32 27.77 5.78
C ARG A 330 29.47 26.99 6.41
N ASP A 331 29.20 26.25 7.48
CA ASP A 331 30.13 25.46 8.29
C ASP A 331 29.93 23.94 8.19
N GLY A 332 28.81 23.47 7.61
CA GLY A 332 28.59 22.04 7.37
C GLY A 332 27.15 21.66 7.02
N THR A 333 26.91 20.36 6.83
CA THR A 333 25.55 19.80 6.74
C THR A 333 25.03 19.50 8.15
N TYR A 334 23.86 20.01 8.51
CA TYR A 334 23.25 19.82 9.83
C TYR A 334 21.74 19.54 9.74
N LEU A 335 21.25 18.78 10.72
CA LEU A 335 19.85 18.50 10.96
C LEU A 335 19.13 19.68 11.63
N VAL A 336 18.00 20.09 11.07
CA VAL A 336 17.03 20.99 11.69
C VAL A 336 15.73 20.21 11.90
N THR A 337 15.29 20.10 13.16
CA THR A 337 14.00 19.50 13.52
C THR A 337 13.05 20.57 14.05
N VAL A 338 11.99 20.85 13.29
CA VAL A 338 10.91 21.75 13.71
C VAL A 338 9.86 20.93 14.43
N HIS A 339 9.72 21.09 15.74
CA HIS A 339 8.66 20.47 16.54
C HIS A 339 7.46 21.41 16.65
N GLY A 340 6.24 20.90 16.47
CA GLY A 340 5.01 21.70 16.44
C GLY A 340 4.98 22.72 15.28
N PRO A 341 5.21 22.34 14.02
CA PRO A 341 5.31 23.27 12.87
C PRO A 341 4.07 24.15 12.62
N ILE A 342 2.89 23.79 13.15
CA ILE A 342 1.66 24.59 13.06
C ILE A 342 1.32 25.16 14.45
N SER A 343 2.14 26.08 14.99
CA SER A 343 2.00 26.58 16.37
C SER A 343 1.21 27.89 16.52
N THR A 344 0.53 28.36 15.47
CA THR A 344 -0.17 29.67 15.44
C THR A 344 -1.47 29.59 14.63
N ASP A 345 -2.37 30.58 14.75
CA ASP A 345 -3.53 30.69 13.86
C ASP A 345 -3.16 31.24 12.47
N ASP A 346 -2.27 32.23 12.44
CA ASP A 346 -2.06 33.13 11.30
C ASP A 346 -0.75 32.89 10.55
N GLY A 347 0.23 32.19 11.13
CA GLY A 347 1.54 31.97 10.52
C GLY A 347 2.28 33.26 10.17
N ASP A 348 3.16 33.14 9.18
CA ASP A 348 3.96 34.21 8.60
C ASP A 348 4.08 33.91 7.11
N LEU A 349 3.16 34.49 6.35
CA LEU A 349 3.06 34.24 4.92
C LEU A 349 4.18 34.90 4.11
N GLU A 350 4.90 35.89 4.68
CA GLU A 350 6.09 36.44 4.05
C GLU A 350 7.22 35.41 4.05
N ARG A 351 7.38 34.67 5.17
CA ARG A 351 8.31 33.54 5.28
C ARG A 351 7.82 32.31 4.52
N ALA A 352 6.53 31.98 4.57
CA ALA A 352 5.98 30.85 3.81
C ALA A 352 6.13 31.01 2.29
N LEU A 353 6.10 32.26 1.79
CA LEU A 353 6.25 32.60 0.37
C LEU A 353 7.63 33.19 0.03
N TYR A 354 8.60 33.10 0.94
CA TYR A 354 9.96 33.59 0.71
C TYR A 354 10.61 32.89 -0.51
N GLY A 355 11.46 33.63 -1.23
CA GLY A 355 12.07 33.23 -2.50
C GLY A 355 11.12 33.04 -3.69
N SER A 356 9.80 32.97 -3.49
CA SER A 356 8.84 32.56 -4.54
C SER A 356 8.42 33.65 -5.52
N PHE A 357 8.58 34.93 -5.13
CA PHE A 357 8.04 36.12 -5.83
C PHE A 357 6.52 36.09 -6.07
N LEU A 358 5.78 35.24 -5.35
CA LEU A 358 4.31 35.23 -5.36
C LEU A 358 3.73 36.35 -4.48
N PRO A 359 2.55 36.89 -4.81
CA PRO A 359 1.87 37.84 -3.94
C PRO A 359 1.41 37.15 -2.65
N ILE A 360 1.57 37.83 -1.52
CA ILE A 360 1.03 37.39 -0.23
C ILE A 360 -0.52 37.46 -0.30
N PRO A 361 -1.24 36.38 0.00
CA PRO A 361 -2.70 36.37 -0.05
C PRO A 361 -3.31 37.11 1.15
N GLU A 362 -4.44 37.78 0.91
CA GLU A 362 -5.29 38.38 1.95
C GLU A 362 -5.77 37.31 2.95
N LYS A 363 -5.74 37.64 4.24
CA LYS A 363 -6.07 36.73 5.36
C LYS A 363 -7.49 36.18 5.26
N GLU A 364 -8.39 36.97 4.71
CA GLU A 364 -9.81 36.73 4.51
C GLU A 364 -10.08 35.54 3.57
N LYS A 365 -9.09 35.12 2.77
CA LYS A 365 -9.15 33.90 1.94
C LYS A 365 -9.06 32.62 2.78
N PHE A 366 -8.65 32.71 4.04
CA PHE A 366 -8.41 31.58 4.93
C PHE A 366 -9.29 31.67 6.18
N VAL A 367 -10.46 31.04 6.10
CA VAL A 367 -11.34 30.84 7.26
C VAL A 367 -10.62 29.96 8.30
N LEU A 368 -10.64 30.39 9.56
CA LEU A 368 -10.22 29.55 10.69
C LEU A 368 -11.44 28.72 11.11
N GLU A 369 -11.29 27.40 11.19
CA GLU A 369 -12.35 26.50 11.64
C GLU A 369 -12.59 26.63 13.16
N GLY A 370 -13.75 26.18 13.64
CA GLY A 370 -14.05 26.11 15.07
C GLY A 370 -13.21 25.05 15.80
N GLU A 371 -13.10 25.16 17.12
CA GLU A 371 -12.26 24.24 17.92
C GLU A 371 -12.74 22.77 17.84
N GLU A 372 -14.03 22.55 17.52
CA GLU A 372 -14.63 21.22 17.37
C GLU A 372 -14.03 20.37 16.24
N VAL A 373 -13.39 20.95 15.23
CA VAL A 373 -12.74 20.14 14.15
C VAL A 373 -11.35 19.64 14.53
N TYR A 374 -10.74 20.18 15.61
CA TYR A 374 -9.43 19.75 16.12
C TYR A 374 -9.53 18.76 17.29
N GLU A 375 -10.74 18.39 17.71
CA GLU A 375 -10.95 17.32 18.70
C GLU A 375 -10.22 16.04 18.29
N HIS A 376 -9.43 15.45 19.20
CA HIS A 376 -8.60 14.25 18.94
C HIS A 376 -9.40 13.10 18.31
N SER A 377 -10.64 12.86 18.79
CA SER A 377 -11.55 11.85 18.25
C SER A 377 -11.92 12.05 16.77
N LYS A 378 -11.89 13.29 16.26
CA LYS A 378 -12.18 13.62 14.85
C LYS A 378 -10.94 13.60 13.95
N GLN A 379 -9.75 13.31 14.49
CA GLN A 379 -8.50 13.28 13.71
C GLN A 379 -8.29 11.93 13.01
N PRO A 380 -7.46 11.85 11.96
CA PRO A 380 -7.15 10.58 11.31
C PRO A 380 -6.34 9.68 12.24
N GLY A 381 -6.71 8.39 12.35
CA GLY A 381 -5.98 7.44 13.20
C GLY A 381 -6.18 7.58 14.70
N ALA A 382 -7.16 8.40 15.13
CA ALA A 382 -7.44 8.68 16.53
C ALA A 382 -7.63 7.42 17.39
N VAL A 383 -7.10 7.45 18.61
CA VAL A 383 -7.26 6.38 19.60
C VAL A 383 -8.17 6.85 20.74
N VAL A 384 -9.21 6.07 21.06
CA VAL A 384 -10.14 6.33 22.17
C VAL A 384 -10.09 5.12 23.10
N VAL A 385 -9.65 5.32 24.33
CA VAL A 385 -9.50 4.24 25.32
C VAL A 385 -10.85 3.75 25.85
N GLU A 386 -10.88 2.58 26.47
CA GLU A 386 -12.10 2.02 27.06
C GLU A 386 -12.62 2.84 28.26
N ASP A 387 -13.81 3.44 28.10
CA ASP A 387 -14.47 4.25 29.14
C ASP A 387 -14.72 3.46 30.43
N GLY A 388 -14.37 4.07 31.57
CA GLY A 388 -14.64 3.51 32.90
C GLY A 388 -13.78 2.29 33.30
N ALA A 389 -12.94 1.76 32.41
CA ALA A 389 -12.15 0.54 32.66
C ALA A 389 -11.00 0.70 33.69
N GLY A 390 -10.72 1.93 34.14
CA GLY A 390 -9.69 2.23 35.15
C GLY A 390 -8.24 2.14 34.63
N PRO A 391 -7.25 2.32 35.52
CA PRO A 391 -5.84 2.20 35.18
C PRO A 391 -5.44 0.73 34.94
N ILE A 392 -4.48 0.52 34.04
CA ILE A 392 -3.86 -0.79 33.81
C ILE A 392 -2.87 -1.06 34.94
N VAL A 393 -3.14 -2.12 35.72
CA VAL A 393 -2.24 -2.64 36.74
C VAL A 393 -1.15 -3.48 36.07
N LEU A 394 0.10 -3.03 36.18
CA LEU A 394 1.26 -3.75 35.65
C LEU A 394 1.65 -4.89 36.61
N ASN A 395 2.30 -5.93 36.10
CA ASN A 395 2.87 -7.04 36.88
C ASN A 395 1.86 -7.61 37.90
N ALA A 396 0.61 -7.77 37.47
CA ALA A 396 -0.51 -8.17 38.33
C ALA A 396 -0.25 -9.53 39.01
N GLY A 397 -0.75 -9.71 40.24
CA GLY A 397 -0.57 -10.95 41.02
C GLY A 397 0.84 -11.19 41.58
N ARG A 398 1.90 -10.53 41.09
CA ARG A 398 3.27 -10.71 41.61
C ARG A 398 3.47 -10.06 42.98
N GLU A 399 4.26 -10.71 43.82
CA GLU A 399 4.78 -10.14 45.08
C GLU A 399 5.59 -8.87 44.80
N ARG A 400 5.59 -7.94 45.75
CA ARG A 400 6.26 -6.64 45.62
C ARG A 400 7.03 -6.26 46.87
N SER A 401 8.24 -5.75 46.66
CA SER A 401 9.09 -5.22 47.72
C SER A 401 9.53 -3.79 47.41
N LYS A 402 10.22 -3.16 48.36
CA LYS A 402 10.89 -1.87 48.19
C LYS A 402 12.30 -1.94 48.73
N LEU A 403 13.23 -1.31 48.02
CA LEU A 403 14.59 -1.09 48.50
C LEU A 403 14.93 0.40 48.51
N ARG A 404 15.57 0.86 49.59
CA ARG A 404 16.31 2.12 49.58
C ARG A 404 17.61 1.91 48.81
N VAL A 405 17.82 2.70 47.76
CA VAL A 405 18.98 2.62 46.85
C VAL A 405 19.69 3.96 46.80
N GLU A 406 21.00 3.95 46.99
CA GLU A 406 21.85 5.15 47.05
C GLU A 406 22.97 5.08 46.01
N ASN A 407 23.15 6.14 45.22
CA ASN A 407 24.28 6.24 44.28
C ASN A 407 25.50 6.87 44.97
N THR A 408 26.42 6.02 45.40
CA THR A 408 27.71 6.42 46.00
C THR A 408 28.77 6.83 44.96
N GLY A 409 28.43 6.75 43.67
CA GLY A 409 29.32 7.09 42.56
C GLY A 409 29.35 8.57 42.20
N ASP A 410 30.34 8.92 41.39
CA ASP A 410 30.63 10.26 40.84
C ASP A 410 29.85 10.59 39.55
N ARG A 411 29.07 9.64 39.02
CA ARG A 411 28.35 9.73 37.75
C ARG A 411 26.90 9.27 37.87
N PRO A 412 25.99 9.74 37.00
CA PRO A 412 24.61 9.26 36.96
C PRO A 412 24.53 7.78 36.55
N ILE A 413 23.62 7.06 37.20
CA ILE A 413 23.31 5.65 36.94
C ILE A 413 21.82 5.55 36.61
N GLN A 414 21.47 4.77 35.59
CA GLN A 414 20.08 4.63 35.14
C GLN A 414 19.75 3.15 34.89
N VAL A 415 18.75 2.63 35.60
CA VAL A 415 18.39 1.21 35.62
C VAL A 415 17.04 1.02 34.92
N GLY A 416 17.03 0.26 33.82
CA GLY A 416 15.83 -0.02 33.04
C GLY A 416 14.93 -1.08 33.69
N SER A 417 13.62 -0.95 33.46
CA SER A 417 12.53 -1.83 33.96
C SER A 417 12.91 -3.30 34.16
N HIS A 418 13.42 -3.94 33.10
CA HIS A 418 13.69 -5.38 33.04
C HIS A 418 15.10 -5.80 33.45
N TYR A 419 15.93 -4.88 33.96
CA TYR A 419 17.29 -5.21 34.39
C TYR A 419 17.27 -5.92 35.76
N HIS A 420 17.96 -7.06 35.86
CA HIS A 420 18.13 -7.83 37.11
C HIS A 420 18.72 -6.95 38.21
N PHE A 421 17.98 -6.67 39.27
CA PHE A 421 18.34 -5.56 40.16
C PHE A 421 19.61 -5.85 40.99
N VAL A 422 19.84 -7.12 41.33
CA VAL A 422 21.09 -7.60 41.96
C VAL A 422 22.35 -7.37 41.11
N GLU A 423 22.22 -7.37 39.77
CA GLU A 423 23.33 -7.18 38.82
C GLU A 423 23.72 -5.70 38.65
N THR A 424 23.02 -4.74 39.26
CA THR A 424 23.21 -3.31 38.98
C THR A 424 24.59 -2.78 39.43
N ASN A 425 25.01 -1.68 38.82
CA ASN A 425 26.34 -1.05 38.98
C ASN A 425 26.88 -1.07 40.43
N PRO A 426 28.18 -1.38 40.66
CA PRO A 426 28.76 -1.53 41.99
C PRO A 426 28.68 -0.27 42.88
N ALA A 427 28.50 0.92 42.31
CA ALA A 427 28.33 2.16 43.06
C ALA A 427 26.88 2.42 43.56
N LEU A 428 25.91 1.58 43.17
CA LEU A 428 24.60 1.56 43.82
C LEU A 428 24.67 0.72 45.11
N ALA A 429 24.47 1.38 46.25
CA ALA A 429 24.46 0.80 47.58
C ALA A 429 23.02 0.53 48.04
N PHE A 430 22.70 -0.76 48.25
CA PHE A 430 21.40 -1.27 48.67
C PHE A 430 21.50 -2.73 49.12
N ASP A 431 20.39 -3.32 49.57
CA ASP A 431 20.33 -4.73 49.93
C ASP A 431 20.24 -5.63 48.69
N ARG A 432 21.41 -6.00 48.15
CA ARG A 432 21.56 -6.97 47.05
C ARG A 432 20.98 -8.37 47.34
N GLY A 433 20.79 -8.74 48.60
CA GLY A 433 20.19 -10.02 48.97
C GLY A 433 18.68 -10.00 48.79
N LEU A 434 18.04 -8.91 49.20
CA LEU A 434 16.62 -8.67 48.94
C LEU A 434 16.33 -8.36 47.46
N ALA A 435 17.34 -8.00 46.66
CA ALA A 435 17.22 -7.78 45.21
C ALA A 435 17.38 -9.03 44.33
N LEU A 436 17.71 -10.19 44.92
CA LEU A 436 17.96 -11.42 44.18
C LEU A 436 16.69 -11.88 43.43
N GLY A 437 16.81 -12.07 42.11
CA GLY A 437 15.68 -12.48 41.27
C GLY A 437 14.58 -11.41 41.11
N LEU A 438 14.87 -10.14 41.43
CA LEU A 438 13.93 -9.03 41.26
C LEU A 438 14.33 -8.08 40.11
N ARG A 439 13.33 -7.38 39.57
CA ARG A 439 13.44 -6.25 38.64
C ARG A 439 12.56 -5.08 39.09
N LEU A 440 12.62 -3.93 38.43
CA LEU A 440 11.82 -2.75 38.80
C LEU A 440 10.32 -2.95 38.50
N ASP A 441 9.44 -2.49 39.40
CA ASP A 441 7.99 -2.37 39.15
C ASP A 441 7.70 -1.01 38.52
N ILE A 442 7.99 -0.89 37.22
CA ILE A 442 7.76 0.31 36.40
C ILE A 442 7.35 -0.11 34.98
N PRO A 443 6.71 0.77 34.17
CA PRO A 443 6.30 0.43 32.80
C PRO A 443 7.45 -0.12 31.94
N ALA A 444 7.16 -1.11 31.10
CA ALA A 444 8.17 -1.71 30.24
C ALA A 444 8.87 -0.68 29.34
N GLY A 445 10.19 -0.80 29.21
CA GLY A 445 11.00 0.19 28.53
C GLY A 445 11.15 1.56 29.23
N THR A 446 10.67 1.74 30.46
CA THR A 446 11.08 2.89 31.30
C THR A 446 12.30 2.53 32.16
N ALA A 447 12.83 3.51 32.89
CA ALA A 447 14.00 3.38 33.75
C ALA A 447 13.94 4.35 34.93
N ILE A 448 14.55 3.99 36.07
CA ILE A 448 14.81 4.93 37.18
C ILE A 448 16.24 5.44 37.08
N ARG A 449 16.42 6.75 37.23
CA ARG A 449 17.70 7.45 37.19
C ARG A 449 18.12 7.93 38.59
N PHE A 450 19.41 7.81 38.87
CA PHE A 450 20.08 8.25 40.09
C PHE A 450 21.25 9.15 39.70
N GLU A 451 21.23 10.42 40.07
CA GLU A 451 22.38 11.33 40.00
C GLU A 451 23.43 10.96 41.07
N PRO A 452 24.66 11.52 41.05
CA PRO A 452 25.64 11.34 42.13
C PRO A 452 25.06 11.76 43.49
N GLY A 453 25.09 10.86 44.48
CA GLY A 453 24.51 11.09 45.81
C GLY A 453 22.99 10.95 45.92
N ASP A 454 22.27 10.60 44.84
CA ASP A 454 20.82 10.36 44.92
C ASP A 454 20.49 9.17 45.83
N VAL A 455 19.51 9.37 46.72
CA VAL A 455 18.87 8.31 47.51
C VAL A 455 17.41 8.18 47.08
N LYS A 456 17.00 7.01 46.58
CA LYS A 456 15.61 6.77 46.15
C LYS A 456 15.13 5.40 46.63
N THR A 457 13.89 5.35 47.11
CA THR A 457 13.19 4.10 47.42
C THR A 457 12.48 3.61 46.17
N VAL A 458 12.90 2.45 45.64
CA VAL A 458 12.36 1.90 44.39
C VAL A 458 11.46 0.68 44.66
N PRO A 459 10.34 0.51 43.93
CA PRO A 459 9.53 -0.69 43.99
C PRO A 459 10.11 -1.79 43.09
N LEU A 460 10.05 -3.04 43.55
CA LEU A 460 10.56 -4.21 42.82
C LEU A 460 9.50 -5.32 42.74
N VAL A 461 9.53 -6.10 41.65
CA VAL A 461 8.80 -7.37 41.48
C VAL A 461 9.79 -8.50 41.15
N PRO A 462 9.46 -9.76 41.46
CA PRO A 462 10.16 -10.91 40.91
C PRO A 462 10.16 -10.93 39.38
N ILE A 463 11.27 -11.39 38.81
CA ILE A 463 11.27 -11.93 37.43
C ILE A 463 10.34 -13.15 37.37
N ALA A 464 9.71 -13.36 36.23
CA ALA A 464 8.77 -14.45 35.98
C ALA A 464 9.41 -15.53 35.09
N GLY A 465 8.61 -16.30 34.36
CA GLY A 465 9.10 -17.41 33.53
C GLY A 465 9.78 -18.49 34.37
N ASN A 466 10.89 -19.05 33.85
CA ASN A 466 11.71 -20.03 34.57
C ASN A 466 12.47 -19.45 35.77
N ARG A 467 12.45 -18.12 35.98
CA ARG A 467 13.20 -17.38 37.00
C ARG A 467 14.71 -17.68 36.96
N ILE A 468 15.31 -17.51 35.78
CA ILE A 468 16.75 -17.68 35.56
C ILE A 468 17.37 -16.32 35.23
N ILE A 469 18.40 -15.92 35.98
CA ILE A 469 19.20 -14.72 35.74
C ILE A 469 20.32 -15.04 34.74
N ALA A 470 20.57 -14.13 33.81
CA ALA A 470 21.70 -14.16 32.89
C ALA A 470 22.14 -12.73 32.53
N GLY A 471 23.33 -12.60 31.92
CA GLY A 471 23.91 -11.31 31.54
C GLY A 471 24.30 -10.47 32.75
N GLY A 472 24.06 -9.15 32.68
CA GLY A 472 24.34 -8.24 33.79
C GLY A 472 25.84 -8.03 34.03
N ASN A 473 26.30 -8.25 35.27
CA ASN A 473 27.70 -8.36 35.64
C ASN A 473 28.11 -9.83 35.91
N GLY A 474 27.23 -10.79 35.64
CA GLY A 474 27.46 -12.22 35.86
C GLY A 474 27.45 -12.65 37.34
N LEU A 475 26.91 -11.83 38.25
CA LEU A 475 26.98 -12.08 39.69
C LEU A 475 26.10 -13.25 40.14
N ALA A 476 24.86 -13.29 39.68
CA ALA A 476 23.81 -14.19 40.14
C ALA A 476 23.30 -15.11 39.01
N THR A 477 24.13 -15.39 38.00
CA THR A 477 23.74 -16.17 36.82
C THR A 477 23.31 -17.60 37.17
N GLY A 478 22.11 -17.99 36.75
CA GLY A 478 21.48 -19.28 37.06
C GLY A 478 20.04 -19.13 37.57
N PRO A 479 19.38 -20.23 37.96
CA PRO A 479 18.07 -20.19 38.60
C PRO A 479 18.10 -19.38 39.91
N VAL A 480 17.05 -18.63 40.19
CA VAL A 480 16.91 -17.87 41.44
C VAL A 480 16.73 -18.85 42.61
N ASP A 481 17.75 -18.96 43.45
CA ASP A 481 17.81 -19.83 44.63
C ASP A 481 18.26 -19.05 45.87
N ASP A 482 17.42 -19.01 46.89
CA ASP A 482 17.75 -18.39 48.19
C ASP A 482 18.68 -19.26 49.06
N ALA A 483 18.85 -20.56 48.78
CA ALA A 483 19.68 -21.43 49.62
C ALA A 483 21.19 -21.12 49.55
N ASN A 484 21.65 -20.51 48.44
CA ASN A 484 23.04 -20.11 48.24
C ASN A 484 23.29 -18.59 48.44
N LYS A 485 22.27 -17.86 48.93
CA LYS A 485 22.22 -16.40 49.04
C LYS A 485 23.38 -15.77 49.83
N ASP A 486 23.78 -16.35 50.95
CA ASP A 486 24.86 -15.82 51.78
C ASP A 486 26.24 -15.97 51.11
N ALA A 487 26.46 -17.06 50.39
CA ALA A 487 27.68 -17.29 49.60
C ALA A 487 27.75 -16.33 48.41
N LEU A 488 26.62 -16.12 47.73
CA LEU A 488 26.47 -15.14 46.66
C LEU A 488 26.73 -13.70 47.18
N LEU A 489 26.12 -13.31 48.30
CA LEU A 489 26.33 -12.00 48.92
C LEU A 489 27.80 -11.75 49.29
N LYS A 490 28.46 -12.75 49.88
CA LYS A 490 29.90 -12.69 50.16
C LYS A 490 30.70 -12.44 48.88
N MET A 491 30.45 -13.21 47.83
CA MET A 491 31.14 -13.08 46.53
C MET A 491 30.88 -11.71 45.87
N ILE A 492 29.66 -11.18 45.98
CA ILE A 492 29.29 -9.84 45.47
C ILE A 492 30.12 -8.75 46.16
N VAL A 493 30.27 -8.82 47.49
CA VAL A 493 31.07 -7.86 48.27
C VAL A 493 32.58 -8.04 48.01
N GLU A 494 33.07 -9.28 47.88
CA GLU A 494 34.47 -9.57 47.53
C GLU A 494 34.83 -9.06 46.12
N ASN A 495 33.87 -9.03 45.19
CA ASN A 495 34.00 -8.40 43.86
C ASN A 495 33.78 -6.86 43.87
N GLY A 496 33.65 -6.23 45.04
CA GLY A 496 33.58 -4.78 45.17
C GLY A 496 32.22 -4.13 44.85
N PHE A 497 31.12 -4.89 44.83
CA PHE A 497 29.78 -4.34 44.64
C PHE A 497 29.20 -3.86 45.99
N SER A 498 28.75 -2.61 46.05
CA SER A 498 28.21 -2.02 47.28
C SER A 498 26.96 -2.76 47.76
N HIS A 499 27.00 -3.26 48.99
CA HIS A 499 25.88 -3.91 49.67
C HIS A 499 25.65 -3.24 51.03
N VAL A 500 24.40 -2.90 51.32
CA VAL A 500 23.96 -2.32 52.59
C VAL A 500 22.71 -3.09 53.03
N PRO A 501 22.76 -3.91 54.09
CA PRO A 501 21.61 -4.65 54.58
C PRO A 501 20.45 -3.72 54.95
N GLN A 502 19.24 -4.05 54.51
CA GLN A 502 18.04 -3.30 54.88
C GLN A 502 17.45 -3.86 56.17
N LEU A 503 17.11 -3.00 57.14
CA LEU A 503 16.53 -3.45 58.40
C LEU A 503 15.18 -4.17 58.14
N PRO A 504 14.91 -5.36 58.72
CA PRO A 504 13.70 -6.13 58.42
C PRO A 504 12.37 -5.40 58.68
N ASN A 505 12.38 -4.42 59.58
CA ASN A 505 11.21 -3.60 59.94
C ASN A 505 11.33 -2.14 59.43
N ALA A 506 12.07 -1.90 58.35
CA ALA A 506 12.19 -0.56 57.76
C ALA A 506 10.86 -0.12 57.12
N ASP A 507 10.22 0.91 57.68
CA ASP A 507 9.05 1.53 57.05
C ASP A 507 9.47 2.33 55.82
N LEU A 508 9.20 1.75 54.64
CA LEU A 508 9.39 2.36 53.32
C LEU A 508 8.07 2.87 52.73
N GLY A 509 7.03 3.01 53.56
CA GLY A 509 5.67 3.36 53.18
C GLY A 509 4.94 2.24 52.42
N PRO A 510 3.63 2.40 52.14
CA PRO A 510 2.80 1.35 51.56
C PRO A 510 3.33 0.88 50.20
N VAL A 511 3.43 -0.43 50.02
CA VAL A 511 3.71 -1.06 48.73
C VAL A 511 2.43 -1.00 47.90
N LYS A 512 2.50 -0.36 46.73
CA LYS A 512 1.42 -0.29 45.74
C LYS A 512 1.88 -1.00 44.48
N ALA A 513 0.93 -1.42 43.65
CA ALA A 513 1.26 -1.86 42.29
C ALA A 513 1.66 -0.67 41.42
N ALA A 514 2.56 -0.89 40.47
CA ALA A 514 2.73 0.03 39.35
C ALA A 514 1.47 0.02 38.47
N GLU A 515 0.97 1.21 38.15
CA GLU A 515 -0.25 1.45 37.39
C GLU A 515 0.03 2.45 36.27
N MET A 516 -0.68 2.31 35.14
CA MET A 516 -0.69 3.28 34.05
C MET A 516 -2.13 3.69 33.72
N THR A 517 -2.34 4.94 33.32
CA THR A 517 -3.59 5.29 32.63
C THR A 517 -3.61 4.65 31.25
N ARG A 518 -4.79 4.35 30.68
CA ARG A 518 -4.88 3.68 29.38
C ARG A 518 -4.30 4.53 28.25
N GLU A 519 -4.42 5.86 28.35
CA GLU A 519 -3.87 6.81 27.38
C GLU A 519 -2.34 6.78 27.42
N ALA A 520 -1.73 6.75 28.62
CA ALA A 520 -0.28 6.60 28.77
C ALA A 520 0.22 5.25 28.25
N TYR A 521 -0.57 4.18 28.45
CA TYR A 521 -0.27 2.85 27.90
C TYR A 521 -0.34 2.84 26.37
N ALA A 522 -1.43 3.33 25.77
CA ALA A 522 -1.59 3.44 24.33
C ALA A 522 -0.53 4.34 23.68
N ALA A 523 -0.15 5.43 24.37
CA ALA A 523 0.94 6.31 23.97
C ALA A 523 2.35 5.66 24.06
N MET A 524 2.51 4.54 24.76
CA MET A 524 3.77 3.80 24.88
C MET A 524 3.83 2.51 24.06
N PHE A 525 2.73 1.76 23.94
CA PHE A 525 2.69 0.41 23.37
C PHE A 525 1.62 0.21 22.29
N GLY A 526 0.90 1.26 21.92
CA GLY A 526 -0.35 1.14 21.15
C GLY A 526 -1.51 0.60 22.00
N PRO A 527 -2.75 0.68 21.48
CA PRO A 527 -3.98 0.33 22.21
C PRO A 527 -4.00 -1.12 22.69
N THR A 528 -4.84 -1.40 23.70
CA THR A 528 -5.12 -2.75 24.21
C THR A 528 -6.61 -3.08 24.11
N ALA A 529 -7.00 -4.29 24.53
CA ALA A 529 -8.37 -4.79 24.54
C ALA A 529 -9.37 -3.75 25.11
N GLY A 530 -10.49 -3.57 24.39
CA GLY A 530 -11.52 -2.57 24.70
C GLY A 530 -11.28 -1.18 24.11
N ASP A 531 -10.03 -0.78 23.87
CA ASP A 531 -9.72 0.50 23.23
C ASP A 531 -10.12 0.49 21.75
N LYS A 532 -10.43 1.68 21.21
CA LYS A 532 -10.87 1.92 19.83
C LYS A 532 -9.86 2.74 19.03
N VAL A 533 -9.75 2.47 17.72
CA VAL A 533 -8.90 3.18 16.76
C VAL A 533 -9.70 3.54 15.51
N ARG A 534 -9.60 4.77 15.04
CA ARG A 534 -10.17 5.20 13.75
C ARG A 534 -9.27 4.77 12.59
N LEU A 535 -9.83 4.23 11.52
CA LEU A 535 -9.06 3.78 10.35
C LEU A 535 -8.79 4.95 9.40
N GLY A 536 -7.58 5.51 9.42
CA GLY A 536 -7.25 6.70 8.63
C GLY A 536 -8.19 7.86 8.95
N ASP A 537 -8.56 8.63 7.92
CA ASP A 537 -9.58 9.69 7.97
C ASP A 537 -11.01 9.17 7.68
N THR A 538 -11.25 7.86 7.70
CA THR A 538 -12.58 7.25 7.45
C THR A 538 -13.48 7.28 8.68
N GLU A 539 -14.78 7.03 8.49
CA GLU A 539 -15.73 6.92 9.61
C GLU A 539 -15.69 5.56 10.33
N LEU A 540 -14.78 4.66 9.93
CA LEU A 540 -14.65 3.31 10.49
C LEU A 540 -13.83 3.32 11.78
N TRP A 541 -14.37 2.71 12.82
CA TRP A 541 -13.71 2.54 14.12
C TRP A 541 -13.56 1.06 14.44
N ILE A 542 -12.34 0.63 14.75
CA ILE A 542 -12.07 -0.74 15.19
C ILE A 542 -11.85 -0.76 16.70
N LYS A 543 -12.39 -1.77 17.38
CA LYS A 543 -12.13 -2.07 18.80
C LYS A 543 -11.20 -3.27 18.93
N VAL A 544 -10.21 -3.18 19.80
CA VAL A 544 -9.28 -4.30 20.04
C VAL A 544 -10.03 -5.41 20.78
N GLU A 545 -10.13 -6.59 20.16
CA GLU A 545 -10.94 -7.73 20.64
C GLU A 545 -10.23 -8.52 21.76
N LYS A 546 -8.90 -8.48 21.76
CA LYS A 546 -7.99 -9.09 22.75
C LYS A 546 -6.58 -8.52 22.61
N ASP A 547 -5.82 -8.53 23.70
CA ASP A 547 -4.36 -8.39 23.70
C ASP A 547 -3.77 -9.72 24.19
N PHE A 548 -2.66 -10.16 23.58
CA PHE A 548 -1.91 -11.34 24.01
C PHE A 548 -0.82 -11.02 25.06
N THR A 549 -0.55 -9.74 25.32
CA THR A 549 0.49 -9.30 26.26
C THR A 549 0.19 -9.68 27.72
N VAL A 550 1.22 -9.60 28.56
CA VAL A 550 1.10 -9.54 30.02
C VAL A 550 1.55 -8.15 30.45
N TYR A 551 0.67 -7.37 31.07
CA TYR A 551 0.93 -5.96 31.35
C TYR A 551 2.15 -5.75 32.25
N GLY A 552 3.10 -4.92 31.81
CA GLY A 552 4.40 -4.69 32.48
C GLY A 552 5.55 -5.56 31.96
N ASP A 553 5.28 -6.50 31.06
CA ASP A 553 6.24 -7.43 30.42
C ASP A 553 6.30 -7.21 28.87
N GLU A 554 5.95 -6.01 28.39
CA GLU A 554 5.86 -5.69 26.96
C GLU A 554 7.22 -5.71 26.24
N CYS A 555 7.21 -6.28 25.03
CA CYS A 555 8.37 -6.39 24.16
C CYS A 555 8.73 -5.03 23.56
N LYS A 556 9.68 -4.30 24.16
CA LYS A 556 10.12 -2.99 23.67
C LYS A 556 11.64 -2.93 23.47
N PHE A 557 12.07 -2.60 22.26
CA PHE A 557 13.47 -2.47 21.85
C PHE A 557 14.03 -1.06 22.09
N GLY A 558 15.36 -0.95 22.24
CA GLY A 558 16.12 0.31 22.27
C GLY A 558 16.95 0.52 23.55
N GLY A 559 17.55 1.73 23.66
CA GLY A 559 18.42 2.11 24.77
C GLY A 559 17.75 1.98 26.14
N GLY A 560 18.26 1.06 26.97
CA GLY A 560 17.75 0.79 28.32
C GLY A 560 16.39 0.08 28.39
N LYS A 561 15.88 -0.46 27.27
CA LYS A 561 14.52 -1.01 27.16
C LYS A 561 14.41 -2.49 27.60
N THR A 562 13.32 -3.15 27.25
CA THR A 562 13.01 -4.55 27.63
C THR A 562 13.87 -5.56 26.89
N LEU A 563 13.95 -5.44 25.55
CA LEU A 563 14.65 -6.39 24.68
C LEU A 563 16.16 -6.11 24.70
N ARG A 564 16.83 -6.74 25.67
CA ARG A 564 18.29 -6.73 25.89
C ARG A 564 18.70 -8.07 26.52
N ASP A 565 19.97 -8.46 26.34
CA ASP A 565 20.54 -9.72 26.82
C ASP A 565 20.23 -10.00 28.31
N GLY A 566 19.86 -11.25 28.60
CA GLY A 566 19.47 -11.73 29.92
C GLY A 566 18.11 -11.20 30.41
N MET A 567 17.53 -10.20 29.75
CA MET A 567 16.31 -9.51 30.14
C MET A 567 15.17 -10.03 29.26
N GLY A 568 14.54 -9.21 28.41
CA GLY A 568 13.54 -9.65 27.44
C GLY A 568 14.11 -10.37 26.19
N GLN A 569 15.44 -10.37 26.02
CA GLN A 569 16.14 -11.22 25.06
C GLN A 569 16.82 -12.36 25.84
N ALA A 570 16.59 -13.60 25.42
CA ALA A 570 17.14 -14.79 26.05
C ALA A 570 18.64 -14.96 25.74
N SER A 571 19.44 -15.19 26.77
CA SER A 571 20.87 -15.50 26.66
C SER A 571 21.10 -16.98 26.36
N GLY A 572 22.22 -17.30 25.70
CA GLY A 572 22.70 -18.69 25.55
C GLY A 572 21.86 -19.60 24.66
N ARG A 573 20.87 -19.06 23.94
CA ARG A 573 20.03 -19.79 22.97
C ARG A 573 20.71 -19.88 21.61
N LYS A 574 20.44 -20.95 20.87
CA LYS A 574 20.88 -21.11 19.48
C LYS A 574 19.91 -20.45 18.52
N ASP A 575 20.41 -20.17 17.32
CA ASP A 575 19.65 -19.76 16.13
C ASP A 575 18.33 -20.53 15.97
N SER A 576 18.41 -21.88 15.97
CA SER A 576 17.26 -22.79 15.83
C SER A 576 16.29 -22.84 17.03
N GLU A 577 16.54 -22.06 18.08
CA GLU A 577 15.70 -21.95 19.29
C GLU A 577 15.02 -20.57 19.38
N CYS A 578 15.22 -19.70 18.38
CA CYS A 578 14.76 -18.31 18.36
C CYS A 578 14.00 -17.97 17.07
N LEU A 579 13.36 -16.80 17.07
CA LEU A 579 12.78 -16.19 15.87
C LEU A 579 13.87 -15.51 15.02
N ASP A 580 13.72 -15.46 13.69
CA ASP A 580 14.56 -14.63 12.82
C ASP A 580 14.24 -13.14 13.05
N LEU A 581 12.94 -12.86 13.22
CA LEU A 581 12.37 -11.52 13.34
C LEU A 581 11.11 -11.59 14.23
N VAL A 582 10.93 -10.56 15.06
CA VAL A 582 9.66 -10.29 15.74
C VAL A 582 9.12 -8.91 15.37
N ILE A 583 7.82 -8.83 15.07
CA ILE A 583 7.08 -7.57 15.03
C ILE A 583 6.41 -7.40 16.39
N THR A 584 6.83 -6.40 17.18
CA THR A 584 6.38 -6.24 18.56
C THR A 584 5.12 -5.39 18.69
N ASN A 585 4.22 -5.71 19.62
CA ASN A 585 3.07 -4.87 19.98
C ASN A 585 2.16 -4.46 18.80
N ALA A 586 2.04 -5.27 17.76
CA ALA A 586 1.30 -4.94 16.54
C ALA A 586 -0.23 -5.03 16.76
N LEU A 587 -0.99 -4.05 16.24
CA LEU A 587 -2.44 -4.16 16.12
C LEU A 587 -2.78 -4.91 14.82
N VAL A 588 -2.96 -6.22 14.92
CA VAL A 588 -3.34 -7.06 13.78
C VAL A 588 -4.78 -6.75 13.37
N VAL A 589 -4.97 -6.43 12.09
CA VAL A 589 -6.27 -6.33 11.44
C VAL A 589 -6.30 -7.36 10.31
N ASP A 590 -7.11 -8.40 10.47
CA ASP A 590 -7.22 -9.53 9.57
C ASP A 590 -8.66 -10.08 9.58
N TYR A 591 -9.06 -10.87 8.58
CA TYR A 591 -10.42 -11.46 8.57
C TYR A 591 -10.68 -12.38 9.78
N THR A 592 -9.61 -12.95 10.37
CA THR A 592 -9.66 -13.78 11.57
C THR A 592 -9.96 -13.04 12.87
N GLY A 593 -9.75 -11.72 12.92
CA GLY A 593 -9.92 -10.92 14.13
C GLY A 593 -9.19 -9.58 14.09
N ILE A 594 -9.49 -8.74 15.09
CA ILE A 594 -8.81 -7.45 15.32
C ILE A 594 -8.20 -7.48 16.71
N TYR A 595 -6.89 -7.68 16.80
CA TYR A 595 -6.24 -8.01 18.08
C TYR A 595 -4.80 -7.53 18.17
N LYS A 596 -4.33 -7.36 19.40
CA LYS A 596 -2.98 -6.87 19.71
C LYS A 596 -2.07 -8.06 20.04
N ALA A 597 -0.93 -8.19 19.37
CA ALA A 597 0.00 -9.31 19.53
C ALA A 597 1.44 -8.96 19.13
N ASP A 598 2.40 -9.75 19.61
CA ASP A 598 3.68 -9.93 18.92
C ASP A 598 3.49 -10.95 17.78
N VAL A 599 4.18 -10.75 16.65
CA VAL A 599 4.17 -11.69 15.50
C VAL A 599 5.59 -12.19 15.24
N GLY A 600 5.77 -13.50 15.33
CA GLY A 600 7.07 -14.18 15.22
C GLY A 600 7.28 -14.82 13.86
N ILE A 601 8.42 -14.53 13.25
CA ILE A 601 8.76 -14.92 11.89
C ILE A 601 10.02 -15.79 11.91
N THR A 602 10.00 -16.90 11.14
CA THR A 602 11.15 -17.81 10.99
C THR A 602 11.16 -18.41 9.59
N ASN A 603 12.33 -18.47 8.95
CA ASN A 603 12.52 -18.86 7.55
C ASN A 603 11.56 -18.12 6.58
N GLY A 604 11.26 -16.86 6.89
CA GLY A 604 10.35 -15.99 6.13
C GLY A 604 8.86 -16.35 6.19
N ASN A 605 8.44 -17.18 7.14
CA ASN A 605 7.03 -17.52 7.38
C ASN A 605 6.61 -17.04 8.78
N ILE A 606 5.32 -16.73 8.93
CA ILE A 606 4.70 -16.48 10.24
C ILE A 606 4.67 -17.82 10.98
N THR A 607 5.54 -17.99 11.98
CA THR A 607 5.60 -19.23 12.76
C THR A 607 4.75 -19.17 14.01
N HIS A 608 4.57 -17.98 14.58
CA HIS A 608 3.82 -17.79 15.83
C HIS A 608 3.15 -16.41 15.88
N ILE A 609 2.02 -16.33 16.56
CA ILE A 609 1.30 -15.09 16.88
C ILE A 609 0.90 -15.19 18.35
N GLY A 610 1.24 -14.20 19.16
CA GLY A 610 1.01 -14.26 20.60
C GLY A 610 1.86 -13.27 21.37
N LYS A 611 2.67 -13.77 22.31
CA LYS A 611 3.50 -12.97 23.19
C LYS A 611 4.93 -13.48 23.16
N ALA A 612 5.86 -12.63 22.73
CA ALA A 612 7.28 -12.96 22.59
C ALA A 612 8.09 -12.58 23.85
N GLY A 613 9.38 -12.88 23.82
CA GLY A 613 10.34 -12.42 24.83
C GLY A 613 11.32 -13.51 25.25
N ASN A 614 11.66 -13.49 26.53
CA ASN A 614 12.55 -14.46 27.16
C ASN A 614 11.76 -15.32 28.17
N PRO A 615 11.56 -16.62 27.93
CA PRO A 615 10.82 -17.50 28.84
C PRO A 615 11.51 -17.71 30.19
N ASP A 616 12.75 -17.22 30.36
CA ASP A 616 13.49 -17.30 31.62
C ASP A 616 13.16 -16.18 32.62
N THR A 617 12.54 -15.09 32.17
CA THR A 617 12.36 -13.85 32.96
C THR A 617 10.99 -13.17 32.77
N ILE A 618 10.33 -13.41 31.64
CA ILE A 618 9.07 -12.81 31.22
C ILE A 618 7.94 -13.84 31.32
N GLU A 619 6.75 -13.38 31.73
CA GLU A 619 5.54 -14.18 31.87
C GLU A 619 4.80 -14.34 30.54
N GLY A 620 4.12 -15.49 30.36
CA GLY A 620 3.25 -15.74 29.22
C GLY A 620 3.93 -15.89 27.86
N VAL A 621 5.28 -15.97 27.78
CA VAL A 621 5.99 -16.15 26.51
C VAL A 621 5.49 -17.41 25.81
N THR A 622 4.94 -17.22 24.62
CA THR A 622 4.38 -18.30 23.79
C THR A 622 5.50 -19.27 23.39
N PRO A 623 5.34 -20.59 23.57
CA PRO A 623 6.36 -21.56 23.16
C PRO A 623 6.75 -21.36 21.69
N GLY A 624 8.05 -21.20 21.43
CA GLY A 624 8.60 -20.88 20.11
C GLY A 624 8.77 -19.39 19.80
N MET A 625 8.23 -18.46 20.60
CA MET A 625 8.40 -17.01 20.43
C MET A 625 9.58 -16.43 21.22
N VAL A 626 10.71 -17.15 21.23
CA VAL A 626 11.91 -16.73 21.95
C VAL A 626 12.67 -15.67 21.13
N ILE A 627 12.90 -14.52 21.74
CA ILE A 627 13.78 -13.47 21.20
C ILE A 627 15.19 -13.75 21.69
N GLY A 628 16.14 -14.04 20.79
CA GLY A 628 17.54 -14.33 21.12
C GLY A 628 18.51 -13.30 20.56
N SER A 629 19.81 -13.60 20.60
CA SER A 629 20.86 -12.77 19.97
C SER A 629 20.77 -12.65 18.44
N ASN A 630 19.96 -13.51 17.82
CA ASN A 630 19.84 -13.65 16.37
C ASN A 630 18.49 -13.13 15.84
N THR A 631 17.65 -12.59 16.72
CA THR A 631 16.30 -12.10 16.39
C THR A 631 16.31 -10.60 16.12
N ASP A 632 15.95 -10.19 14.90
CA ASP A 632 15.72 -8.78 14.55
C ASP A 632 14.35 -8.30 15.08
N VAL A 633 14.14 -6.98 15.16
CA VAL A 633 12.94 -6.38 15.76
C VAL A 633 12.36 -5.25 14.91
N ILE A 634 11.10 -5.39 14.50
CA ILE A 634 10.28 -4.28 13.99
C ILE A 634 9.32 -3.83 15.10
N ALA A 635 9.37 -2.56 15.47
CA ALA A 635 8.44 -1.96 16.42
C ALA A 635 7.07 -1.76 15.76
N GLY A 636 6.09 -2.60 16.11
CA GLY A 636 4.70 -2.52 15.65
C GLY A 636 3.79 -1.69 16.56
N GLU A 637 4.26 -1.23 17.73
CA GLU A 637 3.51 -0.31 18.57
C GLU A 637 3.05 0.95 17.80
N LYS A 638 1.78 1.33 17.96
CA LYS A 638 1.09 2.41 17.21
C LYS A 638 0.97 2.18 15.69
N MET A 639 1.15 0.94 15.22
CA MET A 639 0.87 0.55 13.84
C MET A 639 -0.14 -0.58 13.74
N ILE A 640 -0.96 -0.52 12.70
CA ILE A 640 -1.79 -1.64 12.25
C ILE A 640 -0.91 -2.55 11.40
N LEU A 641 -1.01 -3.87 11.62
CA LEU A 641 -0.42 -4.89 10.78
C LEU A 641 -1.52 -5.61 9.99
N THR A 642 -1.38 -5.65 8.67
CA THR A 642 -2.23 -6.47 7.79
C THR A 642 -1.39 -7.49 7.04
N ALA A 643 -2.05 -8.51 6.49
CA ALA A 643 -1.49 -9.23 5.35
C ALA A 643 -1.27 -8.24 4.18
N GLY A 644 -0.25 -8.50 3.37
CA GLY A 644 -0.10 -7.83 2.08
C GLY A 644 -1.26 -8.18 1.15
N ALA A 645 -1.74 -7.20 0.39
CA ALA A 645 -2.92 -7.40 -0.46
C ALA A 645 -2.60 -8.25 -1.69
N PHE A 646 -3.63 -8.92 -2.20
CA PHE A 646 -3.59 -9.68 -3.44
C PHE A 646 -4.58 -9.09 -4.44
N ASP A 647 -4.05 -8.42 -5.46
CA ASP A 647 -4.83 -8.04 -6.64
C ASP A 647 -4.89 -9.22 -7.63
N SER A 648 -6.11 -9.67 -7.93
CA SER A 648 -6.36 -10.84 -8.75
C SER A 648 -6.83 -10.52 -10.17
N HIS A 649 -6.91 -9.24 -10.57
CA HIS A 649 -7.24 -8.83 -11.93
C HIS A 649 -6.22 -7.80 -12.46
N ILE A 650 -5.03 -8.29 -12.81
CA ILE A 650 -3.92 -7.49 -13.36
C ILE A 650 -3.77 -7.71 -14.87
N HIS A 651 -3.91 -6.65 -15.66
CA HIS A 651 -3.48 -6.63 -17.07
C HIS A 651 -2.00 -6.23 -17.11
N PHE A 652 -1.10 -7.15 -17.46
CA PHE A 652 0.36 -6.91 -17.49
C PHE A 652 0.77 -6.05 -18.70
N ILE A 653 0.38 -4.77 -18.66
CA ILE A 653 0.57 -3.76 -19.71
C ILE A 653 1.97 -3.12 -19.59
N CYS A 654 2.44 -2.79 -18.38
CA CYS A 654 3.80 -2.29 -18.16
C CYS A 654 4.35 -2.67 -16.77
N PRO A 655 5.67 -2.86 -16.61
CA PRO A 655 6.27 -3.28 -15.34
C PRO A 655 6.13 -2.24 -14.21
N GLN A 656 5.89 -0.96 -14.53
CA GLN A 656 5.70 0.11 -13.55
C GLN A 656 4.46 -0.12 -12.65
N GLN A 657 3.47 -0.88 -13.11
CA GLN A 657 2.30 -1.29 -12.31
C GLN A 657 2.72 -1.98 -10.99
N ALA A 658 3.83 -2.72 -11.00
CA ALA A 658 4.34 -3.42 -9.83
C ALA A 658 4.96 -2.48 -8.78
N GLU A 659 5.54 -1.35 -9.20
CA GLU A 659 6.07 -0.35 -8.27
C GLU A 659 4.93 0.39 -7.56
N GLU A 660 3.91 0.82 -8.32
CA GLU A 660 2.72 1.50 -7.81
C GLU A 660 1.89 0.63 -6.84
N ALA A 661 1.57 -0.61 -7.24
CA ALA A 661 0.80 -1.52 -6.41
C ALA A 661 1.58 -1.98 -5.17
N LEU A 662 2.90 -2.19 -5.30
CA LEU A 662 3.73 -2.49 -4.13
C LEU A 662 3.80 -1.27 -3.20
N ALA A 663 3.94 -0.05 -3.70
CA ALA A 663 3.92 1.16 -2.89
C ALA A 663 2.59 1.37 -2.14
N SER A 664 1.47 0.84 -2.65
CA SER A 664 0.17 0.93 -1.97
C SER A 664 -0.11 -0.20 -0.97
N GLY A 665 0.67 -1.29 -0.94
CA GLY A 665 0.50 -2.42 -0.01
C GLY A 665 0.10 -3.76 -0.63
N VAL A 666 0.03 -3.86 -1.96
CA VAL A 666 -0.16 -5.13 -2.68
C VAL A 666 1.15 -5.91 -2.68
N THR A 667 1.13 -7.19 -2.36
CA THR A 667 2.31 -8.08 -2.40
C THR A 667 2.21 -9.20 -3.44
N THR A 668 1.02 -9.39 -4.01
CA THR A 668 0.71 -10.44 -4.98
C THR A 668 -0.13 -9.90 -6.14
N MET A 669 0.25 -10.27 -7.37
CA MET A 669 -0.49 -9.97 -8.59
C MET A 669 -0.89 -11.26 -9.32
N LEU A 670 -2.13 -11.36 -9.79
CA LEU A 670 -2.55 -12.40 -10.73
C LEU A 670 -3.28 -11.79 -11.91
N GLY A 671 -2.98 -12.31 -13.09
CA GLY A 671 -3.62 -11.90 -14.34
C GLY A 671 -2.75 -12.22 -15.55
N GLY A 672 -2.86 -11.45 -16.63
CA GLY A 672 -2.28 -11.82 -17.91
C GLY A 672 -1.96 -10.62 -18.78
N GLY A 673 -1.05 -10.83 -19.73
CA GLY A 673 -0.57 -9.80 -20.65
C GLY A 673 0.80 -10.11 -21.23
N THR A 674 1.24 -9.30 -22.19
CA THR A 674 2.54 -9.40 -22.88
C THR A 674 3.19 -8.03 -23.12
N GLY A 675 2.91 -7.04 -22.28
CA GLY A 675 3.17 -5.62 -22.56
C GLY A 675 1.97 -4.96 -23.26
N PRO A 676 2.11 -3.72 -23.79
CA PRO A 676 0.99 -2.89 -24.24
C PRO A 676 0.45 -3.28 -25.64
N SER A 677 0.15 -4.56 -25.84
CA SER A 677 -0.53 -5.06 -27.05
C SER A 677 -2.04 -4.83 -26.96
N THR A 678 -2.75 -4.64 -28.08
CA THR A 678 -4.22 -4.50 -28.11
C THR A 678 -4.93 -5.58 -27.29
N GLY A 679 -4.50 -6.84 -27.45
CA GLY A 679 -5.07 -7.98 -26.70
C GLY A 679 -4.77 -7.98 -25.20
N THR A 680 -3.73 -7.29 -24.74
CA THR A 680 -3.41 -7.10 -23.31
C THR A 680 -4.08 -5.86 -22.73
N ASN A 681 -4.15 -4.77 -23.51
CA ASN A 681 -4.85 -3.55 -23.15
C ASN A 681 -6.35 -3.82 -22.93
N ALA A 682 -6.93 -4.77 -23.67
CA ALA A 682 -8.32 -5.20 -23.50
C ALA A 682 -8.50 -6.45 -22.63
N THR A 683 -7.54 -7.39 -22.53
CA THR A 683 -7.78 -8.69 -21.89
C THR A 683 -6.64 -9.24 -21.01
N THR A 684 -7.03 -9.87 -19.90
CA THR A 684 -6.18 -10.51 -18.88
C THR A 684 -5.56 -11.85 -19.36
N CYS A 685 -4.99 -11.87 -20.57
CA CYS A 685 -4.51 -13.09 -21.24
C CYS A 685 -3.02 -13.01 -21.61
N THR A 686 -2.24 -14.04 -21.24
CA THR A 686 -0.91 -14.32 -21.80
C THR A 686 -0.99 -15.52 -22.76
N PRO A 687 -1.29 -15.33 -24.06
CA PRO A 687 -1.47 -16.42 -25.01
C PRO A 687 -0.14 -17.04 -25.48
N SER A 688 -0.16 -18.34 -25.79
CA SER A 688 0.98 -19.17 -26.23
C SER A 688 2.05 -19.45 -25.16
N ALA A 689 2.47 -20.71 -25.08
CA ALA A 689 3.54 -21.21 -24.22
C ALA A 689 4.85 -20.38 -24.32
N THR A 690 5.15 -19.82 -25.50
CA THR A 690 6.32 -18.96 -25.71
C THR A 690 6.22 -17.67 -24.88
N TYR A 691 5.09 -16.97 -24.92
CA TYR A 691 4.92 -15.74 -24.13
C TYR A 691 4.71 -16.04 -22.65
N ILE A 692 4.05 -17.15 -22.29
CA ILE A 692 3.92 -17.59 -20.89
C ILE A 692 5.33 -17.77 -20.27
N SER A 693 6.21 -18.53 -20.93
CA SER A 693 7.62 -18.68 -20.54
C SER A 693 8.34 -17.32 -20.41
N LYS A 694 8.16 -16.40 -21.38
CA LYS A 694 8.84 -15.09 -21.37
C LYS A 694 8.31 -14.16 -20.27
N MET A 695 7.01 -14.19 -19.97
CA MET A 695 6.42 -13.41 -18.90
C MET A 695 6.81 -13.95 -17.53
N LEU A 696 6.82 -15.27 -17.32
CA LEU A 696 7.34 -15.86 -16.09
C LEU A 696 8.81 -15.45 -15.86
N GLN A 697 9.65 -15.47 -16.91
CA GLN A 697 11.04 -15.00 -16.83
C GLN A 697 11.18 -13.49 -16.56
N ALA A 698 10.29 -12.65 -17.08
CA ALA A 698 10.31 -11.20 -16.83
C ALA A 698 9.80 -10.84 -15.42
N LEU A 699 8.77 -11.55 -14.95
CA LEU A 699 8.20 -11.37 -13.62
C LEU A 699 9.10 -11.93 -12.51
N ASP A 700 10.03 -12.85 -12.81
CA ASP A 700 11.01 -13.40 -11.86
C ASP A 700 11.93 -12.32 -11.24
N THR A 701 12.18 -11.22 -11.94
CA THR A 701 13.03 -10.11 -11.44
C THR A 701 12.31 -9.04 -10.62
N ILE A 702 10.97 -9.09 -10.52
CA ILE A 702 10.16 -8.08 -9.81
C ILE A 702 9.84 -8.58 -8.39
N PRO A 703 10.01 -7.82 -7.30
CA PRO A 703 9.96 -8.34 -5.92
C PRO A 703 8.54 -8.46 -5.33
N MET A 704 7.64 -9.11 -6.08
CA MET A 704 6.27 -9.45 -5.66
C MET A 704 5.98 -10.92 -6.00
N ASN A 705 4.90 -11.48 -5.43
CA ASN A 705 4.39 -12.77 -5.88
C ASN A 705 3.59 -12.59 -7.18
N PHE A 706 3.65 -13.57 -8.10
CA PHE A 706 2.90 -13.53 -9.36
C PHE A 706 2.21 -14.85 -9.70
N GLY A 707 1.09 -14.77 -10.42
CA GLY A 707 0.49 -15.87 -11.19
C GLY A 707 0.02 -15.39 -12.56
N VAL A 708 0.21 -16.20 -13.60
CA VAL A 708 -0.09 -15.82 -15.00
C VAL A 708 -1.32 -16.57 -15.54
N THR A 709 -2.29 -15.87 -16.14
CA THR A 709 -3.49 -16.45 -16.77
C THR A 709 -3.38 -16.56 -18.28
N GLY A 710 -3.78 -17.70 -18.83
CA GLY A 710 -3.87 -17.94 -20.27
C GLY A 710 -5.21 -17.45 -20.85
N LYS A 711 -5.36 -17.53 -22.18
CA LYS A 711 -6.64 -17.30 -22.86
C LYS A 711 -7.50 -18.57 -22.77
N GLY A 712 -8.72 -18.44 -22.23
CA GLY A 712 -9.71 -19.52 -22.11
C GLY A 712 -10.63 -19.69 -23.32
N ASN A 713 -10.65 -18.72 -24.24
CA ASN A 713 -11.53 -18.73 -25.42
C ASN A 713 -11.04 -19.70 -26.52
N ASP A 714 -11.30 -20.99 -26.34
CA ASP A 714 -11.22 -22.01 -27.40
C ASP A 714 -12.30 -23.08 -27.17
N ALA A 715 -12.98 -23.51 -28.24
CA ALA A 715 -13.99 -24.59 -28.19
C ALA A 715 -13.35 -25.99 -28.24
N ASP A 716 -12.08 -26.10 -28.64
CA ASP A 716 -11.27 -27.32 -28.50
C ASP A 716 -10.30 -27.19 -27.32
N PRO A 717 -10.20 -28.17 -26.42
CA PRO A 717 -9.40 -28.03 -25.21
C PRO A 717 -7.87 -28.11 -25.43
N LYS A 718 -7.36 -28.42 -26.64
CA LYS A 718 -5.91 -28.60 -26.87
C LYS A 718 -5.10 -27.33 -26.56
N GLY A 719 -5.43 -26.19 -27.19
CA GLY A 719 -4.72 -24.93 -26.96
C GLY A 719 -4.87 -24.37 -25.55
N LEU A 720 -5.90 -24.82 -24.82
CA LEU A 720 -6.10 -24.47 -23.41
C LEU A 720 -5.16 -25.26 -22.51
N ARG A 721 -4.98 -26.57 -22.74
CA ARG A 721 -4.02 -27.41 -22.02
C ARG A 721 -2.59 -26.92 -22.17
N GLU A 722 -2.15 -26.64 -23.40
CA GLU A 722 -0.78 -26.18 -23.69
C GLU A 722 -0.40 -24.92 -22.89
N GLN A 723 -1.36 -24.04 -22.60
CA GLN A 723 -1.14 -22.84 -21.78
C GLN A 723 -1.01 -23.17 -20.29
N VAL A 724 -1.83 -24.08 -19.76
CA VAL A 724 -1.74 -24.53 -18.35
C VAL A 724 -0.46 -25.34 -18.11
N GLU A 725 -0.08 -26.21 -19.05
CA GLU A 725 1.18 -26.97 -19.03
C GLU A 725 2.42 -26.07 -19.15
N ALA A 726 2.32 -24.95 -19.86
CA ALA A 726 3.37 -23.92 -19.94
C ALA A 726 3.48 -23.05 -18.68
N GLY A 727 2.54 -23.14 -17.73
CA GLY A 727 2.66 -22.53 -16.40
C GLY A 727 1.46 -21.73 -15.92
N CYS A 728 0.40 -21.58 -16.72
CA CYS A 728 -0.73 -20.75 -16.31
C CYS A 728 -1.48 -21.27 -15.08
N VAL A 729 -1.80 -20.36 -14.15
CA VAL A 729 -2.55 -20.64 -12.91
C VAL A 729 -4.08 -20.58 -13.07
N GLY A 730 -4.52 -20.27 -14.29
CA GLY A 730 -5.93 -20.12 -14.65
C GLY A 730 -6.09 -19.65 -16.09
N LEU A 731 -7.34 -19.58 -16.55
CA LEU A 731 -7.69 -19.19 -17.92
C LEU A 731 -8.79 -18.11 -17.89
N LYS A 732 -8.54 -16.96 -18.55
CA LYS A 732 -9.52 -15.86 -18.72
C LYS A 732 -10.32 -16.05 -20.00
N LEU A 733 -11.64 -16.12 -19.86
CA LEU A 733 -12.62 -15.95 -20.93
C LEU A 733 -12.92 -14.45 -21.11
N HIS A 734 -12.86 -13.93 -22.33
CA HIS A 734 -13.19 -12.53 -22.69
C HIS A 734 -14.14 -12.42 -23.87
N GLU A 735 -15.03 -11.42 -23.87
CA GLU A 735 -15.94 -11.20 -25.00
C GLU A 735 -15.22 -10.75 -26.27
N ASP A 736 -14.14 -9.98 -26.13
CA ASP A 736 -13.20 -9.57 -27.19
C ASP A 736 -12.50 -10.78 -27.88
N TRP A 737 -12.62 -11.98 -27.29
CA TRP A 737 -12.19 -13.26 -27.86
C TRP A 737 -13.34 -14.27 -28.02
N GLY A 738 -14.59 -13.86 -27.82
CA GLY A 738 -15.82 -14.66 -27.89
C GLY A 738 -16.06 -15.54 -26.66
N THR A 739 -16.72 -15.01 -25.62
CA THR A 739 -17.16 -15.77 -24.42
C THR A 739 -18.41 -16.61 -24.71
N THR A 740 -18.33 -17.46 -25.73
CA THR A 740 -19.47 -18.30 -26.16
C THR A 740 -19.70 -19.48 -25.18
N PRO A 741 -20.93 -20.04 -25.09
CA PRO A 741 -21.22 -21.23 -24.30
C PRO A 741 -20.32 -22.45 -24.60
N ALA A 742 -19.79 -22.56 -25.81
CA ALA A 742 -18.85 -23.63 -26.20
C ALA A 742 -17.45 -23.40 -25.61
N ALA A 743 -16.94 -22.16 -25.68
CA ALA A 743 -15.67 -21.78 -25.06
C ALA A 743 -15.75 -21.89 -23.52
N ILE A 744 -16.86 -21.45 -22.92
CA ILE A 744 -17.12 -21.59 -21.47
C ILE A 744 -17.02 -23.06 -21.05
N ASP A 745 -17.67 -23.98 -21.78
CA ASP A 745 -17.68 -25.40 -21.41
C ASP A 745 -16.31 -26.09 -21.58
N SER A 746 -15.58 -25.74 -22.64
CA SER A 746 -14.23 -26.21 -22.94
C SER A 746 -13.22 -25.72 -21.90
N CYS A 747 -13.22 -24.42 -21.59
CA CYS A 747 -12.36 -23.79 -20.59
C CYS A 747 -12.58 -24.39 -19.19
N LEU A 748 -13.84 -24.48 -18.75
CA LEU A 748 -14.16 -25.04 -17.44
C LEU A 748 -13.73 -26.51 -17.32
N ARG A 749 -13.87 -27.31 -18.39
CA ARG A 749 -13.36 -28.70 -18.39
C ARG A 749 -11.85 -28.78 -18.21
N VAL A 750 -11.08 -27.89 -18.83
CA VAL A 750 -9.61 -27.86 -18.66
C VAL A 750 -9.22 -27.33 -17.28
N CYS A 751 -9.97 -26.36 -16.75
CA CYS A 751 -9.79 -25.92 -15.36
C CYS A 751 -10.05 -27.06 -14.36
N ASP A 752 -11.12 -27.84 -14.56
CA ASP A 752 -11.44 -29.03 -13.76
C ASP A 752 -10.36 -30.13 -13.87
N GLU A 753 -9.71 -30.26 -15.03
CA GLU A 753 -8.69 -31.28 -15.32
C GLU A 753 -7.31 -30.97 -14.70
N TYR A 754 -6.98 -29.68 -14.48
CA TYR A 754 -5.65 -29.22 -14.00
C TYR A 754 -5.68 -28.52 -12.62
N ASP A 755 -6.84 -28.44 -11.95
CA ASP A 755 -7.06 -27.73 -10.67
C ASP A 755 -6.64 -26.24 -10.68
N VAL A 756 -6.93 -25.55 -11.78
CA VAL A 756 -6.66 -24.11 -11.99
C VAL A 756 -7.97 -23.31 -12.04
N GLN A 757 -7.94 -21.99 -11.77
CA GLN A 757 -9.18 -21.21 -11.75
C GLN A 757 -9.64 -20.82 -13.17
N CYS A 758 -10.96 -20.84 -13.39
CA CYS A 758 -11.59 -20.26 -14.56
C CYS A 758 -12.04 -18.83 -14.22
N LEU A 759 -11.62 -17.85 -15.02
CA LEU A 759 -11.93 -16.43 -14.84
C LEU A 759 -12.77 -15.97 -16.04
N ILE A 760 -13.79 -15.13 -15.82
CA ILE A 760 -14.71 -14.75 -16.90
C ILE A 760 -15.08 -13.27 -16.91
N HIS A 761 -15.01 -12.71 -18.11
CA HIS A 761 -15.71 -11.52 -18.59
C HIS A 761 -16.75 -12.04 -19.59
N THR A 762 -18.04 -11.80 -19.33
CA THR A 762 -19.14 -12.43 -20.07
C THR A 762 -19.55 -11.64 -21.33
N ASP A 763 -20.43 -12.21 -22.15
CA ASP A 763 -20.91 -11.65 -23.42
C ASP A 763 -21.86 -10.46 -23.17
N THR A 764 -21.34 -9.23 -23.11
CA THR A 764 -22.11 -7.99 -22.87
C THR A 764 -23.19 -7.79 -23.93
N LEU A 765 -22.86 -8.13 -25.18
CA LEU A 765 -23.74 -8.02 -26.34
C LEU A 765 -24.93 -8.99 -26.29
N ASN A 766 -24.86 -10.04 -25.45
CA ASN A 766 -25.77 -11.17 -25.43
C ASN A 766 -25.84 -11.91 -26.79
N GLU A 767 -24.77 -11.88 -27.60
CA GLU A 767 -24.72 -12.42 -28.96
C GLU A 767 -25.04 -13.92 -29.00
N SER A 768 -24.44 -14.68 -28.08
CA SER A 768 -24.65 -16.13 -27.96
C SER A 768 -25.83 -16.49 -27.04
N SER A 769 -26.06 -15.70 -25.98
CA SER A 769 -27.17 -15.85 -25.04
C SER A 769 -27.19 -14.72 -24.00
N PHE A 770 -28.33 -14.50 -23.34
CA PHE A 770 -28.41 -13.76 -22.08
C PHE A 770 -27.71 -14.49 -20.90
N VAL A 771 -27.64 -13.84 -19.74
CA VAL A 771 -26.89 -14.30 -18.56
C VAL A 771 -27.27 -15.72 -18.10
N GLU A 772 -28.53 -16.13 -18.20
CA GLU A 772 -28.98 -17.46 -17.81
C GLU A 772 -28.46 -18.56 -18.75
N GLY A 773 -28.16 -18.23 -20.02
CA GLY A 773 -27.48 -19.13 -20.96
C GLY A 773 -26.03 -19.38 -20.59
N THR A 774 -25.30 -18.31 -20.23
CA THR A 774 -23.93 -18.36 -19.71
C THR A 774 -23.86 -19.11 -18.37
N VAL A 775 -24.75 -18.81 -17.42
CA VAL A 775 -24.88 -19.54 -16.15
C VAL A 775 -25.17 -21.03 -16.37
N LYS A 776 -26.01 -21.37 -17.35
CA LYS A 776 -26.28 -22.76 -17.74
C LYS A 776 -25.04 -23.43 -18.35
N ALA A 777 -24.21 -22.71 -19.10
CA ALA A 777 -22.93 -23.19 -19.61
C ALA A 777 -21.90 -23.47 -18.49
N PHE A 778 -21.99 -22.77 -17.34
CA PHE A 778 -21.16 -23.11 -16.17
C PHE A 778 -21.42 -24.54 -15.65
N LYS A 779 -22.63 -25.09 -15.84
CA LYS A 779 -23.04 -26.42 -15.36
C LYS A 779 -22.78 -26.65 -13.86
N GLY A 780 -22.82 -25.58 -13.05
CA GLY A 780 -22.57 -25.62 -11.60
C GLY A 780 -21.09 -25.73 -11.19
N ARG A 781 -20.13 -25.63 -12.12
CA ARG A 781 -18.69 -25.64 -11.83
C ARG A 781 -18.21 -24.29 -11.30
N THR A 782 -17.16 -24.30 -10.47
CA THR A 782 -16.54 -23.10 -9.90
C THR A 782 -16.05 -22.14 -10.99
N ILE A 783 -16.39 -20.86 -10.88
CA ILE A 783 -15.91 -19.80 -11.78
C ILE A 783 -15.78 -18.45 -11.05
N HIS A 784 -14.73 -17.70 -11.35
CA HIS A 784 -14.52 -16.32 -10.88
C HIS A 784 -15.08 -15.34 -11.91
N THR A 785 -16.19 -14.66 -11.59
CA THR A 785 -16.71 -13.55 -12.39
C THR A 785 -15.99 -12.26 -11.98
N TYR A 786 -15.25 -11.67 -12.91
CA TYR A 786 -14.68 -10.33 -12.73
C TYR A 786 -15.77 -9.26 -12.86
N HIS A 787 -15.50 -8.06 -12.31
CA HIS A 787 -16.31 -6.83 -12.45
C HIS A 787 -17.82 -7.13 -12.49
N SER A 788 -18.31 -7.86 -11.49
CA SER A 788 -19.59 -8.57 -11.55
C SER A 788 -20.81 -7.66 -11.68
N GLU A 789 -20.67 -6.37 -11.40
CA GLU A 789 -21.67 -5.32 -11.65
C GLU A 789 -21.90 -5.05 -13.15
N GLY A 790 -20.85 -5.14 -13.98
CA GLY A 790 -20.93 -5.10 -15.43
C GLY A 790 -20.37 -3.86 -16.14
N ALA A 791 -19.97 -2.78 -15.47
CA ALA A 791 -19.34 -1.63 -16.12
C ALA A 791 -17.96 -1.98 -16.70
N GLY A 792 -17.19 -2.83 -16.00
CA GLY A 792 -15.98 -3.48 -16.53
C GLY A 792 -16.27 -4.54 -17.61
N GLY A 793 -17.53 -5.01 -17.70
CA GLY A 793 -18.04 -5.83 -18.79
C GLY A 793 -18.84 -7.06 -18.35
N GLY A 794 -19.69 -7.53 -19.25
CA GLY A 794 -20.59 -8.66 -19.07
C GLY A 794 -22.05 -8.33 -19.36
N HIS A 795 -22.86 -9.39 -19.56
CA HIS A 795 -24.27 -9.36 -19.98
C HIS A 795 -25.02 -8.09 -19.58
N ALA A 796 -25.34 -7.23 -20.55
CA ALA A 796 -26.09 -6.01 -20.29
C ALA A 796 -27.60 -6.32 -20.26
N PRO A 797 -28.36 -5.83 -19.25
CA PRO A 797 -27.94 -5.05 -18.08
C PRO A 797 -27.69 -5.89 -16.81
N ASP A 798 -27.90 -7.21 -16.85
CA ASP A 798 -28.23 -8.03 -15.68
C ASP A 798 -27.15 -9.00 -15.19
N ILE A 799 -25.90 -8.89 -15.67
CA ILE A 799 -24.76 -9.69 -15.21
C ILE A 799 -24.61 -9.75 -13.68
N ILE A 800 -24.96 -8.68 -12.95
CA ILE A 800 -24.91 -8.61 -11.48
C ILE A 800 -25.75 -9.70 -10.78
N THR A 801 -26.69 -10.35 -11.48
CA THR A 801 -27.42 -11.53 -11.01
C THR A 801 -26.52 -12.70 -10.61
N VAL A 802 -25.31 -12.83 -11.20
CA VAL A 802 -24.36 -13.93 -10.87
C VAL A 802 -23.96 -13.95 -9.39
N CYS A 803 -24.08 -12.84 -8.67
CA CYS A 803 -23.82 -12.75 -7.23
C CYS A 803 -24.67 -13.72 -6.39
N GLY A 804 -25.85 -14.13 -6.89
CA GLY A 804 -26.75 -15.09 -6.23
C GLY A 804 -26.38 -16.58 -6.41
N HIS A 805 -25.33 -16.91 -7.19
CA HIS A 805 -25.05 -18.30 -7.57
C HIS A 805 -23.98 -18.97 -6.68
N PRO A 806 -24.20 -20.24 -6.24
CA PRO A 806 -23.33 -20.91 -5.27
C PRO A 806 -21.96 -21.31 -5.82
N ASN A 807 -21.84 -21.47 -7.14
CA ASN A 807 -20.60 -21.83 -7.84
C ASN A 807 -19.84 -20.61 -8.40
N VAL A 808 -20.34 -19.40 -8.17
CA VAL A 808 -19.70 -18.15 -8.61
C VAL A 808 -18.90 -17.53 -7.47
N LEU A 809 -17.70 -17.06 -7.79
CA LEU A 809 -16.82 -16.31 -6.90
C LEU A 809 -16.77 -14.85 -7.42
N PRO A 810 -17.67 -13.96 -6.99
CA PRO A 810 -17.80 -12.63 -7.58
C PRO A 810 -16.77 -11.64 -7.05
N SER A 811 -16.06 -10.97 -7.96
CA SER A 811 -15.27 -9.77 -7.65
C SER A 811 -15.82 -8.53 -8.34
N SER A 812 -15.36 -7.38 -7.84
CA SER A 812 -15.45 -6.09 -8.49
C SER A 812 -14.06 -5.57 -8.86
N THR A 813 -14.02 -4.73 -9.89
CA THR A 813 -12.85 -3.91 -10.24
C THR A 813 -13.05 -2.50 -9.69
N ASN A 814 -12.00 -1.70 -9.61
CA ASN A 814 -12.01 -0.59 -8.65
C ASN A 814 -12.58 0.77 -9.11
N PRO A 815 -12.66 1.18 -10.40
CA PRO A 815 -13.12 2.55 -10.70
C PRO A 815 -14.57 2.86 -10.32
N THR A 816 -15.48 1.88 -10.34
CA THR A 816 -16.87 2.06 -9.86
C THR A 816 -16.97 2.25 -8.34
N ARG A 817 -15.89 1.98 -7.59
CA ARG A 817 -15.91 1.81 -6.14
C ARG A 817 -15.45 3.07 -5.39
N PRO A 818 -16.26 3.62 -4.46
CA PRO A 818 -17.73 3.56 -4.41
C PRO A 818 -18.39 4.44 -5.47
N PHE A 819 -19.72 4.40 -5.55
CA PHE A 819 -20.49 5.29 -6.42
C PHE A 819 -20.38 6.76 -5.96
N THR A 820 -19.88 7.64 -6.84
CA THR A 820 -19.72 9.09 -6.64
C THR A 820 -20.29 9.87 -7.81
N ARG A 821 -20.42 11.20 -7.67
CA ARG A 821 -20.93 12.07 -8.76
C ARG A 821 -20.16 11.91 -10.08
N ASN A 822 -18.84 11.82 -10.02
CA ASN A 822 -17.98 11.76 -11.20
C ASN A 822 -17.88 10.34 -11.82
N THR A 823 -18.48 9.32 -11.18
CA THR A 823 -18.29 7.92 -11.61
C THR A 823 -18.85 7.66 -13.01
N LEU A 824 -20.05 8.15 -13.33
CA LEU A 824 -20.66 7.87 -14.64
C LEU A 824 -19.90 8.57 -15.79
N ASP A 825 -19.59 9.86 -15.59
CA ASP A 825 -18.90 10.69 -16.58
C ASP A 825 -17.48 10.16 -16.90
N GLU A 826 -16.75 9.67 -15.88
CA GLU A 826 -15.44 9.04 -16.09
C GLU A 826 -15.53 7.73 -16.89
N HIS A 827 -16.53 6.89 -16.61
CA HIS A 827 -16.57 5.54 -17.14
C HIS A 827 -16.94 5.47 -18.63
N LEU A 828 -17.74 6.40 -19.14
CA LEU A 828 -18.14 6.41 -20.55
C LEU A 828 -16.92 6.53 -21.48
N ASP A 829 -16.09 7.57 -21.28
CA ASP A 829 -14.87 7.77 -22.07
C ASP A 829 -13.82 6.68 -21.81
N MET A 830 -13.71 6.19 -20.57
CA MET A 830 -12.79 5.11 -20.21
C MET A 830 -13.12 3.80 -20.95
N LEU A 831 -14.41 3.44 -21.04
CA LEU A 831 -14.88 2.24 -21.73
C LEU A 831 -14.56 2.32 -23.23
N MET A 832 -14.87 3.45 -23.88
CA MET A 832 -14.63 3.63 -25.31
C MET A 832 -13.15 3.49 -25.68
N VAL A 833 -12.24 4.02 -24.86
CA VAL A 833 -10.79 3.87 -25.07
C VAL A 833 -10.34 2.41 -24.89
N CYS A 834 -10.80 1.70 -23.85
CA CYS A 834 -10.33 0.35 -23.55
C CYS A 834 -10.78 -0.67 -24.62
N HIS A 835 -12.05 -0.64 -25.03
CA HIS A 835 -12.58 -1.53 -26.07
C HIS A 835 -12.40 -1.01 -27.52
N HIS A 836 -11.61 0.06 -27.71
CA HIS A 836 -11.26 0.60 -29.03
C HIS A 836 -12.49 1.02 -29.88
N LEU A 837 -13.52 1.54 -29.20
CA LEU A 837 -14.80 1.95 -29.79
C LEU A 837 -14.71 3.31 -30.48
N SER A 838 -15.62 3.56 -31.44
CA SER A 838 -15.70 4.82 -32.20
C SER A 838 -16.89 5.68 -31.76
N LYS A 839 -16.63 6.98 -31.52
CA LYS A 839 -17.70 7.98 -31.35
C LYS A 839 -18.43 8.33 -32.64
N ASP A 840 -17.96 7.84 -33.79
CA ASP A 840 -18.62 8.00 -35.09
C ASP A 840 -19.59 6.84 -35.42
N ILE A 841 -19.70 5.82 -34.54
CA ILE A 841 -20.57 4.66 -34.71
C ILE A 841 -21.70 4.72 -33.64
N PRO A 842 -22.98 4.89 -34.03
CA PRO A 842 -24.09 4.94 -33.08
C PRO A 842 -24.24 3.69 -32.22
N GLU A 843 -23.95 2.52 -32.79
CA GLU A 843 -24.01 1.22 -32.12
C GLU A 843 -22.97 1.10 -30.99
N ASP A 844 -21.77 1.66 -31.19
CA ASP A 844 -20.68 1.69 -30.19
C ASP A 844 -21.03 2.59 -29.00
N ILE A 845 -21.70 3.73 -29.26
CA ILE A 845 -22.23 4.61 -28.22
C ILE A 845 -23.35 3.91 -27.44
N ALA A 846 -24.32 3.31 -28.14
CA ALA A 846 -25.41 2.59 -27.49
C ALA A 846 -24.91 1.39 -26.66
N PHE A 847 -23.86 0.70 -27.11
CA PHE A 847 -23.16 -0.32 -26.33
C PHE A 847 -22.56 0.26 -25.04
N ALA A 848 -21.80 1.36 -25.13
CA ALA A 848 -21.21 2.00 -23.96
C ALA A 848 -22.26 2.52 -22.96
N GLU A 849 -23.34 3.15 -23.44
CA GLU A 849 -24.48 3.61 -22.64
C GLU A 849 -25.23 2.45 -21.98
N SER A 850 -25.40 1.30 -22.65
CA SER A 850 -26.01 0.10 -22.05
C SER A 850 -25.19 -0.51 -20.91
N ARG A 851 -23.88 -0.20 -20.87
CA ARG A 851 -22.92 -0.81 -19.96
C ARG A 851 -22.59 0.05 -18.73
N ILE A 852 -22.67 1.37 -18.84
CA ILE A 852 -22.44 2.31 -17.72
C ILE A 852 -23.78 2.75 -17.11
N ARG A 853 -24.21 2.08 -16.03
CA ARG A 853 -25.53 2.26 -15.41
C ARG A 853 -25.40 2.71 -13.95
N ALA A 854 -26.17 3.72 -13.55
CA ALA A 854 -26.15 4.23 -12.18
C ALA A 854 -26.69 3.20 -11.17
N GLU A 855 -27.70 2.45 -11.59
CA GLU A 855 -28.48 1.54 -10.75
C GLU A 855 -27.66 0.32 -10.32
N THR A 856 -26.90 -0.30 -11.25
CA THR A 856 -26.04 -1.44 -10.93
C THR A 856 -24.80 -1.02 -10.16
N ILE A 857 -24.18 0.14 -10.49
CA ILE A 857 -23.06 0.71 -9.73
C ILE A 857 -23.46 1.09 -8.29
N ALA A 858 -24.68 1.60 -8.09
CA ALA A 858 -25.25 1.87 -6.77
C ALA A 858 -25.61 0.58 -6.00
N ALA A 859 -26.11 -0.45 -6.69
CA ALA A 859 -26.37 -1.76 -6.10
C ALA A 859 -25.06 -2.46 -5.67
N GLU A 860 -23.98 -2.31 -6.43
CA GLU A 860 -22.66 -2.88 -6.14
C GLU A 860 -22.07 -2.37 -4.81
N ASP A 861 -22.29 -1.10 -4.45
CA ASP A 861 -21.96 -0.58 -3.10
C ASP A 861 -22.68 -1.39 -2.00
N VAL A 862 -23.99 -1.63 -2.15
CA VAL A 862 -24.81 -2.35 -1.15
C VAL A 862 -24.48 -3.84 -1.11
N LEU A 863 -24.25 -4.47 -2.27
CA LEU A 863 -23.89 -5.89 -2.38
C LEU A 863 -22.49 -6.18 -1.82
N HIS A 864 -21.57 -5.22 -1.84
CA HIS A 864 -20.32 -5.33 -1.07
C HIS A 864 -20.57 -5.31 0.44
N ASP A 865 -21.43 -4.44 0.95
CA ASP A 865 -21.71 -4.30 2.39
C ASP A 865 -22.46 -5.51 2.96
N LEU A 866 -23.39 -6.05 2.17
CA LEU A 866 -24.11 -7.30 2.42
C LEU A 866 -23.18 -8.54 2.42
N GLY A 867 -22.03 -8.46 1.76
CA GLY A 867 -21.16 -9.63 1.52
C GLY A 867 -21.64 -10.51 0.37
N ALA A 868 -22.46 -9.98 -0.54
CA ALA A 868 -22.86 -10.65 -1.78
C ALA A 868 -21.80 -10.52 -2.89
N ILE A 869 -20.90 -9.54 -2.83
CA ILE A 869 -19.67 -9.48 -3.64
C ILE A 869 -18.44 -9.71 -2.77
N SER A 870 -17.66 -10.73 -3.14
CA SER A 870 -16.69 -11.40 -2.27
C SER A 870 -15.27 -10.87 -2.35
N MET A 871 -14.92 -10.18 -3.44
CA MET A 871 -13.54 -9.79 -3.76
C MET A 871 -13.45 -8.38 -4.35
N MET A 872 -12.29 -7.76 -4.20
CA MET A 872 -11.89 -6.49 -4.82
C MET A 872 -10.60 -6.72 -5.63
N SER A 873 -10.48 -6.04 -6.77
CA SER A 873 -9.36 -6.12 -7.72
C SER A 873 -9.19 -4.78 -8.45
N SER A 874 -8.12 -4.57 -9.22
CA SER A 874 -7.95 -3.29 -9.93
C SER A 874 -8.60 -3.21 -11.30
N ASP A 875 -8.30 -4.15 -12.21
CA ASP A 875 -8.31 -4.02 -13.69
C ASP A 875 -7.18 -3.11 -14.25
N SER A 876 -5.96 -3.30 -13.75
CA SER A 876 -4.83 -2.38 -13.89
C SER A 876 -4.60 -1.82 -15.31
N GLN A 877 -4.89 -0.54 -15.52
CA GLN A 877 -4.80 0.21 -16.80
C GLN A 877 -5.75 -0.27 -17.92
N ALA A 878 -6.71 -1.14 -17.62
CA ALA A 878 -7.74 -1.64 -18.53
C ALA A 878 -9.12 -1.45 -17.89
N MET A 879 -9.55 -0.21 -17.70
CA MET A 879 -10.65 0.18 -16.80
C MET A 879 -10.36 -0.05 -15.30
N GLY A 880 -9.13 0.25 -14.84
CA GLY A 880 -8.75 -0.01 -13.44
C GLY A 880 -7.40 0.56 -12.97
N ARG A 881 -7.20 0.62 -11.65
CA ARG A 881 -6.09 1.35 -11.00
C ARG A 881 -5.34 0.50 -9.96
N CYS A 882 -4.17 -0.04 -10.31
CA CYS A 882 -3.44 -1.01 -9.46
C CYS A 882 -3.08 -0.51 -8.05
N GLY A 883 -2.74 0.77 -7.88
CA GLY A 883 -2.49 1.38 -6.56
C GLY A 883 -3.72 1.47 -5.65
N GLU A 884 -4.95 1.39 -6.18
CA GLU A 884 -6.17 1.81 -5.46
C GLU A 884 -7.05 0.67 -4.92
N VAL A 885 -6.63 -0.61 -5.00
CA VAL A 885 -7.45 -1.77 -4.54
C VAL A 885 -7.79 -1.66 -3.05
N ILE A 886 -6.78 -1.44 -2.21
CA ILE A 886 -6.95 -1.25 -0.75
C ILE A 886 -7.73 0.05 -0.50
N LEU A 887 -7.29 1.14 -1.13
CA LEU A 887 -7.83 2.49 -1.02
C LEU A 887 -9.36 2.53 -1.22
N ARG A 888 -9.86 1.88 -2.27
CA ARG A 888 -11.27 1.90 -2.64
C ARG A 888 -12.11 0.90 -1.84
N THR A 889 -11.51 -0.19 -1.38
CA THR A 889 -12.15 -1.07 -0.38
C THR A 889 -12.58 -0.27 0.85
N TRP A 890 -11.69 0.56 1.39
CA TRP A 890 -11.97 1.37 2.58
C TRP A 890 -12.89 2.57 2.30
N LYS A 891 -12.82 3.17 1.11
CA LYS A 891 -13.81 4.19 0.67
C LYS A 891 -15.23 3.62 0.60
N THR A 892 -15.44 2.44 0.00
CA THR A 892 -16.75 1.79 -0.04
C THR A 892 -17.25 1.38 1.35
N ALA A 893 -16.37 0.86 2.22
CA ALA A 893 -16.75 0.57 3.61
C ALA A 893 -17.19 1.84 4.38
N SER A 894 -16.45 2.94 4.25
CA SER A 894 -16.78 4.21 4.91
C SER A 894 -18.07 4.82 4.38
N LYS A 895 -18.29 4.83 3.05
CA LYS A 895 -19.54 5.30 2.45
C LYS A 895 -20.73 4.49 2.96
N ASN A 896 -20.64 3.17 2.94
CA ASN A 896 -21.72 2.31 3.40
C ASN A 896 -22.03 2.53 4.89
N LYS A 897 -21.03 2.76 5.75
CA LYS A 897 -21.30 3.18 7.13
C LYS A 897 -22.06 4.51 7.18
N GLN A 898 -21.62 5.53 6.45
CA GLN A 898 -22.23 6.85 6.46
C GLN A 898 -23.70 6.83 5.99
N GLN A 899 -24.01 6.06 4.94
CA GLN A 899 -25.35 6.03 4.34
C GLN A 899 -26.28 4.96 4.95
N ARG A 900 -25.74 3.88 5.55
CA ARG A 900 -26.53 2.74 6.05
C ARG A 900 -26.44 2.50 7.56
N GLY A 901 -25.52 3.15 8.27
CA GLY A 901 -25.24 2.88 9.68
C GLY A 901 -24.33 1.67 9.91
N PHE A 902 -24.37 1.10 11.11
CA PHE A 902 -23.67 -0.15 11.44
C PHE A 902 -24.22 -1.34 10.61
N LEU A 903 -23.44 -2.43 10.54
CA LEU A 903 -24.00 -3.71 10.14
C LEU A 903 -24.75 -4.35 11.32
N PRO A 904 -25.75 -5.24 11.10
CA PRO A 904 -26.42 -5.96 12.18
C PRO A 904 -25.46 -6.73 13.10
N GLU A 905 -24.33 -7.18 12.55
CA GLU A 905 -23.24 -7.86 13.28
C GLU A 905 -22.36 -6.90 14.13
N ASP A 906 -22.46 -5.58 13.91
CA ASP A 906 -21.74 -4.50 14.61
C ASP A 906 -22.66 -3.63 15.52
N GLU A 907 -23.98 -3.78 15.43
CA GLU A 907 -24.96 -3.01 16.21
C GLU A 907 -24.72 -3.14 17.74
N GLY A 908 -24.70 -2.00 18.44
CA GLY A 908 -24.47 -1.94 19.89
C GLY A 908 -23.03 -2.24 20.34
N THR A 909 -22.07 -2.39 19.41
CA THR A 909 -20.65 -2.63 19.75
C THR A 909 -19.79 -1.36 19.85
N ASP A 910 -20.31 -0.22 19.40
CA ASP A 910 -19.61 1.07 19.18
C ASP A 910 -18.34 0.97 18.31
N ALA A 911 -18.31 -0.01 17.40
CA ALA A 911 -17.23 -0.27 16.45
C ALA A 911 -17.79 -0.87 15.14
N ASP A 912 -16.93 -0.99 14.12
CA ASP A 912 -17.20 -1.55 12.80
C ASP A 912 -16.39 -2.85 12.57
N ASN A 913 -16.09 -3.60 13.63
CA ASN A 913 -15.17 -4.74 13.57
C ASN A 913 -15.60 -5.77 12.52
N PHE A 914 -16.88 -6.10 12.47
CA PHE A 914 -17.40 -7.08 11.53
C PHE A 914 -17.38 -6.54 10.10
N ARG A 915 -17.78 -5.27 9.86
CA ARG A 915 -17.62 -4.61 8.55
C ARG A 915 -16.15 -4.60 8.13
N VAL A 916 -15.22 -4.21 8.99
CA VAL A 916 -13.78 -4.18 8.67
C VAL A 916 -13.26 -5.56 8.32
N LYS A 917 -13.63 -6.61 9.07
CA LYS A 917 -13.28 -8.01 8.76
C LYS A 917 -13.91 -8.49 7.45
N ARG A 918 -15.18 -8.15 7.16
CA ARG A 918 -15.87 -8.42 5.89
C ARG A 918 -15.16 -7.76 4.70
N TYR A 919 -14.63 -6.55 4.86
CA TYR A 919 -14.02 -5.80 3.77
C TYR A 919 -12.53 -6.14 3.54
N ILE A 920 -11.71 -6.30 4.58
CA ILE A 920 -10.30 -6.71 4.37
C ILE A 920 -10.20 -8.07 3.66
N ALA A 921 -11.11 -9.00 3.98
CA ALA A 921 -11.19 -10.30 3.33
C ALA A 921 -11.33 -10.22 1.79
N LYS A 922 -11.91 -9.12 1.26
CA LYS A 922 -12.11 -8.93 -0.18
C LYS A 922 -10.81 -8.76 -0.97
N TYR A 923 -9.72 -8.27 -0.36
CA TYR A 923 -8.42 -8.10 -1.02
C TYR A 923 -7.29 -8.94 -0.42
N THR A 924 -7.56 -9.73 0.63
CA THR A 924 -6.56 -10.63 1.25
C THR A 924 -6.93 -12.10 1.02
N ILE A 925 -7.87 -12.64 1.81
CA ILE A 925 -8.10 -14.09 1.87
C ILE A 925 -9.01 -14.61 0.75
N ASN A 926 -10.02 -13.85 0.32
CA ASN A 926 -10.98 -14.32 -0.67
C ASN A 926 -10.35 -14.48 -2.07
N PRO A 927 -9.54 -13.51 -2.57
CA PRO A 927 -8.73 -13.73 -3.77
C PRO A 927 -7.80 -14.94 -3.62
N ALA A 928 -7.15 -15.09 -2.46
CA ALA A 928 -6.21 -16.19 -2.21
C ALA A 928 -6.92 -17.57 -2.22
N ILE A 929 -8.15 -17.67 -1.71
CA ILE A 929 -8.97 -18.88 -1.78
C ILE A 929 -9.37 -19.14 -3.25
N SER A 930 -9.93 -18.13 -3.92
CA SER A 930 -10.40 -18.25 -5.31
C SER A 930 -9.33 -18.72 -6.30
N HIS A 931 -8.06 -18.39 -6.05
CA HIS A 931 -6.93 -18.79 -6.90
C HIS A 931 -6.04 -19.90 -6.30
N GLY A 932 -6.49 -20.60 -5.25
CA GLY A 932 -5.82 -21.78 -4.72
C GLY A 932 -4.49 -21.52 -3.98
N ILE A 933 -4.23 -20.27 -3.58
CA ILE A 933 -2.99 -19.82 -2.92
C ILE A 933 -3.15 -19.40 -1.45
N ALA A 934 -4.37 -19.49 -0.90
CA ALA A 934 -4.64 -19.26 0.53
C ALA A 934 -3.87 -20.19 1.48
N HIS A 935 -3.30 -21.28 0.95
CA HIS A 935 -2.40 -22.17 1.69
C HIS A 935 -0.99 -21.59 1.91
N ALA A 936 -0.65 -20.47 1.26
CA ALA A 936 0.64 -19.79 1.33
C ALA A 936 0.52 -18.34 1.81
N ILE A 937 -0.52 -17.61 1.39
CA ILE A 937 -0.69 -16.16 1.64
C ILE A 937 -2.14 -15.79 2.00
N GLY A 938 -2.43 -14.49 2.08
CA GLY A 938 -3.79 -13.93 2.12
C GLY A 938 -4.34 -13.65 3.52
N SER A 939 -3.56 -13.83 4.59
CA SER A 939 -3.94 -13.46 5.96
C SER A 939 -2.76 -13.52 6.93
N VAL A 940 -2.92 -12.88 8.09
CA VAL A 940 -1.96 -12.94 9.21
C VAL A 940 -2.23 -14.21 10.03
N GLU A 941 -1.89 -15.38 9.46
CA GLU A 941 -2.09 -16.69 10.06
C GLU A 941 -0.78 -17.51 10.15
N VAL A 942 -0.64 -18.31 11.20
CA VAL A 942 0.53 -19.20 11.40
C VAL A 942 0.64 -20.23 10.27
N GLY A 943 1.87 -20.46 9.80
CA GLY A 943 2.21 -21.35 8.69
C GLY A 943 2.21 -20.67 7.32
N LYS A 944 1.73 -19.41 7.22
CA LYS A 944 1.77 -18.62 5.98
C LYS A 944 3.07 -17.86 5.82
N VAL A 945 3.37 -17.46 4.59
CA VAL A 945 4.50 -16.57 4.27
C VAL A 945 4.29 -15.22 4.94
N ALA A 946 5.36 -14.65 5.52
CA ALA A 946 5.32 -13.34 6.17
C ALA A 946 5.33 -12.19 5.14
N ASP A 947 4.29 -12.16 4.29
CA ASP A 947 3.98 -11.07 3.37
C ASP A 947 2.99 -10.11 4.05
N LEU A 948 3.52 -9.00 4.56
CA LEU A 948 2.86 -8.16 5.56
C LEU A 948 3.01 -6.67 5.23
N ALA A 949 2.05 -5.85 5.64
CA ALA A 949 2.12 -4.40 5.54
C ALA A 949 1.85 -3.75 6.91
N LEU A 950 2.68 -2.78 7.29
CA LEU A 950 2.54 -1.98 8.49
C LEU A 950 2.06 -0.57 8.13
N TRP A 951 1.09 -0.07 8.90
CA TRP A 951 0.39 1.19 8.65
C TRP A 951 0.38 2.03 9.92
N LYS A 952 0.75 3.32 9.83
CA LYS A 952 0.38 4.29 10.86
C LYS A 952 -1.15 4.40 10.88
N PHE A 953 -1.76 4.52 12.06
CA PHE A 953 -3.23 4.59 12.18
C PHE A 953 -3.84 5.69 11.30
N ALA A 954 -3.18 6.85 11.22
CA ALA A 954 -3.60 8.00 10.43
C ALA A 954 -3.53 7.79 8.90
N ASP A 955 -2.69 6.86 8.44
CA ASP A 955 -2.40 6.64 7.01
C ASP A 955 -2.99 5.31 6.49
N PHE A 956 -3.68 4.56 7.36
CA PHE A 956 -4.24 3.24 7.06
C PHE A 956 -5.15 3.27 5.83
N GLY A 957 -4.90 2.36 4.90
CA GLY A 957 -5.65 2.25 3.64
C GLY A 957 -5.26 3.26 2.56
N ALA A 958 -4.49 4.31 2.88
CA ALA A 958 -3.97 5.28 1.90
C ALA A 958 -2.50 5.04 1.56
N LYS A 959 -1.62 4.99 2.57
CA LYS A 959 -0.16 4.88 2.40
C LYS A 959 0.44 4.01 3.51
N PRO A 960 0.96 2.81 3.19
CA PRO A 960 1.66 2.00 4.18
C PRO A 960 2.98 2.67 4.60
N ASN A 961 3.47 2.31 5.78
CA ASN A 961 4.77 2.76 6.29
C ASN A 961 5.91 1.81 5.87
N MET A 962 5.64 0.50 5.89
CA MET A 962 6.62 -0.55 5.63
C MET A 962 5.94 -1.80 5.11
N ILE A 963 6.58 -2.50 4.17
CA ILE A 963 6.05 -3.71 3.54
C ILE A 963 7.13 -4.78 3.51
N LEU A 964 6.75 -6.00 3.89
CA LEU A 964 7.61 -7.17 4.00
C LEU A 964 7.24 -8.19 2.92
N LYS A 965 8.25 -8.86 2.36
CA LYS A 965 8.12 -10.08 1.57
C LYS A 965 8.90 -11.18 2.27
N SER A 966 8.22 -12.25 2.67
CA SER A 966 8.78 -13.33 3.49
C SER A 966 9.59 -12.82 4.69
N GLY A 967 9.03 -11.89 5.46
CA GLY A 967 9.68 -11.31 6.64
C GLY A 967 10.71 -10.23 6.37
N MET A 968 11.21 -10.10 5.14
CA MET A 968 12.26 -9.13 4.79
C MET A 968 11.64 -7.87 4.17
N ILE A 969 12.07 -6.68 4.58
CA ILE A 969 11.50 -5.40 4.11
C ILE A 969 11.79 -5.20 2.62
N VAL A 970 10.73 -5.04 1.82
CA VAL A 970 10.78 -4.85 0.35
C VAL A 970 10.58 -3.40 -0.07
N MET A 971 9.77 -2.65 0.69
CA MET A 971 9.60 -1.20 0.54
C MET A 971 9.33 -0.57 1.90
N SER A 972 9.70 0.70 2.04
CA SER A 972 9.38 1.51 3.21
C SER A 972 9.34 2.99 2.84
N GLN A 973 8.55 3.78 3.59
CA GLN A 973 8.68 5.22 3.64
C GLN A 973 10.09 5.56 4.16
N MET A 974 10.90 6.22 3.35
CA MET A 974 12.32 6.48 3.64
C MET A 974 12.72 7.88 3.19
N GLY A 975 13.39 8.60 4.08
CA GLY A 975 13.93 9.94 3.87
C GLY A 975 15.19 10.00 2.99
N ASP A 976 15.88 11.14 3.03
CA ASP A 976 17.15 11.41 2.35
C ASP A 976 18.22 10.34 2.73
N PRO A 977 18.66 9.49 1.79
CA PRO A 977 19.66 8.44 2.06
C PRO A 977 21.06 8.97 2.40
N GLY A 978 21.29 10.28 2.25
CA GLY A 978 22.53 10.96 2.61
C GLY A 978 22.51 11.72 3.94
N ALA A 979 21.44 11.57 4.74
CA ALA A 979 21.24 12.22 6.03
C ALA A 979 21.71 11.38 7.23
N SER A 980 21.75 11.99 8.42
CA SER A 980 22.13 11.35 9.68
C SER A 980 21.08 10.39 10.26
N ILE A 981 19.79 10.58 9.93
CA ILE A 981 18.66 9.74 10.35
C ILE A 981 17.63 9.55 9.22
N PRO A 982 16.93 8.40 9.15
CA PRO A 982 16.11 8.01 7.99
C PRO A 982 14.78 8.78 7.83
N SER A 983 14.47 9.70 8.74
CA SER A 983 13.23 10.50 8.80
C SER A 983 13.35 11.89 8.18
N VAL A 984 14.51 12.25 7.63
CA VAL A 984 14.79 13.56 7.00
C VAL A 984 14.14 13.66 5.62
N GLU A 985 13.43 14.75 5.34
CA GLU A 985 12.73 14.96 4.07
C GLU A 985 13.68 15.06 2.85
N PRO A 986 13.28 14.53 1.66
CA PRO A 986 11.96 14.00 1.32
C PRO A 986 11.75 12.53 1.71
N VAL A 987 10.66 12.26 2.44
CA VAL A 987 10.19 10.91 2.77
C VAL A 987 9.19 10.41 1.73
N TYR A 988 9.50 9.29 1.08
CA TYR A 988 8.57 8.60 0.17
C TYR A 988 8.83 7.08 0.15
N MET A 989 7.95 6.31 -0.49
CA MET A 989 8.14 4.85 -0.64
C MET A 989 9.36 4.55 -1.52
N ARG A 990 10.35 3.86 -0.96
CA ARG A 990 11.57 3.44 -1.67
C ARG A 990 11.76 1.92 -1.59
N PRO A 991 12.33 1.26 -2.62
CA PRO A 991 12.68 -0.16 -2.56
C PRO A 991 13.78 -0.42 -1.52
N MET A 992 13.58 -1.47 -0.73
CA MET A 992 14.46 -1.91 0.37
C MET A 992 15.14 -3.25 0.01
N PHE A 993 16.03 -3.76 0.87
CA PHE A 993 16.93 -4.87 0.51
C PHE A 993 16.25 -6.16 0.01
N ALA A 994 15.02 -6.49 0.42
CA ALA A 994 14.31 -7.67 -0.11
C ALA A 994 14.03 -7.55 -1.63
N SER A 995 14.00 -6.33 -2.18
CA SER A 995 13.87 -6.10 -3.63
C SER A 995 14.97 -6.75 -4.46
N MET A 996 16.13 -7.02 -3.84
CA MET A 996 17.30 -7.64 -4.47
C MET A 996 17.34 -9.17 -4.28
N VAL A 997 16.35 -9.76 -3.61
CA VAL A 997 16.37 -11.18 -3.16
C VAL A 997 15.13 -11.92 -3.69
N PRO A 998 15.17 -12.52 -4.91
CA PRO A 998 14.01 -13.15 -5.54
C PRO A 998 13.34 -14.24 -4.70
N SER A 999 14.08 -14.98 -3.88
CA SER A 999 13.53 -16.05 -3.01
C SER A 999 12.57 -15.55 -1.92
N THR A 1000 12.51 -14.24 -1.63
CA THR A 1000 11.47 -13.62 -0.78
C THR A 1000 10.08 -13.61 -1.43
N SER A 1001 10.00 -13.90 -2.73
CA SER A 1001 8.80 -13.88 -3.55
C SER A 1001 8.49 -15.25 -4.15
N ILE A 1002 7.24 -15.42 -4.58
CA ILE A 1002 6.72 -16.68 -5.13
C ILE A 1002 6.27 -16.48 -6.58
N MET A 1003 6.65 -17.43 -7.45
CA MET A 1003 5.95 -17.65 -8.72
C MET A 1003 4.94 -18.77 -8.52
N PHE A 1004 3.66 -18.47 -8.68
CA PHE A 1004 2.60 -19.47 -8.72
C PHE A 1004 2.45 -20.01 -10.14
N MET A 1005 2.38 -21.33 -10.26
CA MET A 1005 2.21 -22.06 -11.54
C MET A 1005 1.19 -23.19 -11.35
N SER A 1006 0.75 -23.83 -12.44
CA SER A 1006 -0.01 -25.08 -12.35
C SER A 1006 0.86 -26.23 -11.81
N GLN A 1007 0.26 -27.19 -11.13
CA GLN A 1007 0.97 -28.40 -10.67
C GLN A 1007 1.59 -29.16 -11.86
N ALA A 1008 0.85 -29.32 -12.96
CA ALA A 1008 1.32 -30.00 -14.17
C ALA A 1008 2.58 -29.37 -14.78
N SER A 1009 2.70 -28.03 -14.75
CA SER A 1009 3.88 -27.33 -15.27
C SER A 1009 5.12 -27.52 -14.37
N ILE A 1010 4.92 -27.60 -13.06
CA ILE A 1010 5.96 -27.90 -12.07
C ILE A 1010 6.42 -29.36 -12.19
N ASP A 1011 5.48 -30.29 -12.37
CA ASP A 1011 5.76 -31.72 -12.58
C ASP A 1011 6.50 -31.96 -13.91
N ALA A 1012 6.20 -31.16 -14.94
CA ALA A 1012 6.94 -31.11 -16.20
C ALA A 1012 8.30 -30.39 -16.11
N GLY A 1013 8.67 -29.85 -14.94
CA GLY A 1013 9.96 -29.20 -14.70
C GLY A 1013 10.14 -27.83 -15.35
N LYS A 1014 9.05 -27.12 -15.68
CA LYS A 1014 9.11 -25.81 -16.36
C LYS A 1014 9.75 -24.71 -15.53
N ASP A 1015 9.68 -24.81 -14.21
CA ASP A 1015 10.44 -23.96 -13.27
C ASP A 1015 11.95 -23.94 -13.59
N LYS A 1016 12.51 -25.13 -13.83
CA LYS A 1016 13.93 -25.36 -14.13
C LYS A 1016 14.26 -25.07 -15.59
N GLU A 1017 13.35 -25.40 -16.51
CA GLU A 1017 13.48 -25.08 -17.94
C GLU A 1017 13.55 -23.56 -18.18
N TYR A 1018 12.75 -22.78 -17.43
CA TYR A 1018 12.72 -21.32 -17.54
C TYR A 1018 13.80 -20.64 -16.66
N GLY A 1019 14.40 -21.36 -15.71
CA GLY A 1019 15.49 -20.86 -14.87
C GLY A 1019 15.05 -19.82 -13.83
N LEU A 1020 13.85 -20.00 -13.27
CA LEU A 1020 13.28 -19.07 -12.28
C LEU A 1020 14.07 -19.10 -10.96
N LYS A 1021 14.18 -17.93 -10.31
CA LYS A 1021 14.92 -17.73 -9.05
C LYS A 1021 14.02 -17.51 -7.85
N LYS A 1022 12.77 -17.13 -8.08
CA LYS A 1022 11.71 -17.14 -7.05
C LYS A 1022 11.46 -18.55 -6.54
N ARG A 1023 10.86 -18.65 -5.35
CA ARG A 1023 10.25 -19.92 -4.92
C ARG A 1023 9.08 -20.22 -5.87
N VAL A 1024 8.97 -21.45 -6.36
CA VAL A 1024 7.84 -21.85 -7.21
C VAL A 1024 6.87 -22.68 -6.39
N MET A 1025 5.57 -22.39 -6.51
CA MET A 1025 4.50 -23.09 -5.79
C MET A 1025 3.32 -23.40 -6.70
N ALA A 1026 2.71 -24.56 -6.53
CA ALA A 1026 1.51 -24.94 -7.25
C ALA A 1026 0.26 -24.24 -6.70
N VAL A 1027 -0.63 -23.77 -7.58
CA VAL A 1027 -2.03 -23.52 -7.20
C VAL A 1027 -2.76 -24.85 -6.96
N LYS A 1028 -3.70 -24.89 -6.02
CA LYS A 1028 -4.49 -26.08 -5.68
C LYS A 1028 -5.78 -25.75 -4.93
N GLY A 1029 -6.82 -26.55 -5.11
CA GLY A 1029 -8.14 -26.34 -4.50
C GLY A 1029 -8.98 -25.27 -5.21
N CYS A 1030 -8.81 -25.09 -6.52
CA CYS A 1030 -9.53 -24.09 -7.31
C CYS A 1030 -10.92 -24.55 -7.75
N ARG A 1031 -11.21 -25.86 -7.72
CA ARG A 1031 -12.40 -26.48 -8.34
C ARG A 1031 -13.43 -27.06 -7.36
N ASN A 1032 -13.10 -27.11 -6.06
CA ASN A 1032 -13.95 -27.67 -5.00
C ASN A 1032 -14.52 -26.61 -4.05
N ILE A 1033 -14.38 -25.32 -4.42
CA ILE A 1033 -14.83 -24.15 -3.68
C ILE A 1033 -16.02 -23.47 -4.39
N GLY A 1034 -16.81 -22.72 -3.64
CA GLY A 1034 -17.90 -21.87 -4.13
C GLY A 1034 -18.12 -20.66 -3.23
N LYS A 1035 -19.23 -19.95 -3.44
CA LYS A 1035 -19.56 -18.70 -2.72
C LYS A 1035 -19.50 -18.87 -1.20
N LYS A 1036 -19.98 -20.00 -0.68
CA LYS A 1036 -19.93 -20.43 0.74
C LYS A 1036 -18.53 -20.39 1.38
N ASP A 1037 -17.46 -20.47 0.59
CA ASP A 1037 -16.09 -20.60 1.09
C ASP A 1037 -15.40 -19.23 1.26
N MET A 1038 -15.99 -18.19 0.65
CA MET A 1038 -15.59 -16.78 0.71
C MET A 1038 -15.84 -16.22 2.11
N LYS A 1039 -14.77 -15.91 2.85
CA LYS A 1039 -14.83 -15.52 4.25
C LYS A 1039 -15.61 -14.22 4.40
N LEU A 1040 -16.65 -14.27 5.25
CA LEU A 1040 -17.54 -13.17 5.62
C LEU A 1040 -18.31 -12.55 4.42
N ASN A 1041 -18.26 -13.20 3.25
CA ASN A 1041 -18.80 -12.70 1.98
C ASN A 1041 -19.39 -13.84 1.14
N ASP A 1042 -20.20 -14.66 1.81
CA ASP A 1042 -20.81 -15.91 1.34
C ASP A 1042 -22.31 -15.77 1.01
N VAL A 1043 -22.88 -14.56 1.14
CA VAL A 1043 -24.32 -14.33 0.96
C VAL A 1043 -24.73 -14.52 -0.49
N MET A 1044 -25.78 -15.31 -0.71
CA MET A 1044 -26.33 -15.64 -2.04
C MET A 1044 -27.78 -15.13 -2.12
N PRO A 1045 -27.99 -13.81 -2.29
CA PRO A 1045 -29.35 -13.26 -2.37
C PRO A 1045 -30.04 -13.68 -3.65
N LYS A 1046 -31.37 -13.77 -3.63
CA LYS A 1046 -32.15 -13.94 -4.86
C LYS A 1046 -32.16 -12.63 -5.66
N MET A 1047 -31.26 -12.55 -6.62
CA MET A 1047 -31.11 -11.39 -7.51
C MET A 1047 -32.24 -11.30 -8.55
N LYS A 1048 -32.58 -10.06 -8.92
CA LYS A 1048 -33.38 -9.69 -10.10
C LYS A 1048 -32.93 -8.30 -10.58
N VAL A 1049 -32.99 -8.05 -11.89
CA VAL A 1049 -32.79 -6.72 -12.49
C VAL A 1049 -34.01 -6.39 -13.37
N ASP A 1050 -34.48 -5.14 -13.36
CA ASP A 1050 -35.49 -4.65 -14.31
C ASP A 1050 -34.81 -4.37 -15.67
N PRO A 1051 -35.21 -5.01 -16.78
CA PRO A 1051 -34.50 -4.89 -18.05
C PRO A 1051 -34.70 -3.54 -18.76
N GLU A 1052 -35.65 -2.71 -18.32
CA GLU A 1052 -35.91 -1.37 -18.87
C GLU A 1052 -35.37 -0.25 -17.96
N LYS A 1053 -35.32 -0.49 -16.64
CA LYS A 1053 -34.99 0.53 -15.62
C LYS A 1053 -33.75 0.23 -14.81
N TYR A 1054 -33.12 -0.91 -15.05
CA TYR A 1054 -31.90 -1.42 -14.38
C TYR A 1054 -31.98 -1.53 -12.85
N ILE A 1055 -33.17 -1.36 -12.26
CA ILE A 1055 -33.48 -1.52 -10.82
C ILE A 1055 -33.04 -2.91 -10.37
N VAL A 1056 -32.06 -2.96 -9.47
CA VAL A 1056 -31.53 -4.21 -8.90
C VAL A 1056 -32.28 -4.56 -7.61
N GLU A 1057 -32.86 -5.75 -7.56
CA GLU A 1057 -33.47 -6.31 -6.36
C GLU A 1057 -32.63 -7.48 -5.82
N ALA A 1058 -32.39 -7.50 -4.51
CA ALA A 1058 -31.84 -8.62 -3.78
C ALA A 1058 -32.89 -9.08 -2.75
N ASP A 1059 -33.34 -10.33 -2.85
CA ASP A 1059 -34.42 -10.92 -2.03
C ASP A 1059 -35.73 -10.09 -2.01
N GLY A 1060 -35.97 -9.33 -3.09
CA GLY A 1060 -37.13 -8.44 -3.24
C GLY A 1060 -36.96 -7.04 -2.66
N VAL A 1061 -35.77 -6.70 -2.15
CA VAL A 1061 -35.41 -5.36 -1.66
C VAL A 1061 -34.60 -4.64 -2.73
N HIS A 1062 -34.95 -3.39 -3.06
CA HIS A 1062 -34.21 -2.55 -4.00
C HIS A 1062 -32.82 -2.21 -3.44
N MET A 1063 -31.77 -2.65 -4.14
CA MET A 1063 -30.36 -2.35 -3.82
C MET A 1063 -29.98 -1.02 -4.46
N THR A 1064 -29.96 0.06 -3.69
CA THR A 1064 -29.65 1.40 -4.18
C THR A 1064 -28.97 2.24 -3.11
N CYS A 1065 -28.21 3.25 -3.54
CA CYS A 1065 -27.55 4.23 -2.68
C CYS A 1065 -27.31 5.54 -3.45
N GLU A 1066 -27.24 6.66 -2.75
CA GLU A 1066 -26.93 7.95 -3.36
C GLU A 1066 -25.43 8.05 -3.72
N PRO A 1067 -25.03 8.76 -4.78
CA PRO A 1067 -23.62 9.02 -5.06
C PRO A 1067 -23.00 9.89 -3.95
N SER A 1068 -21.77 9.58 -3.54
CA SER A 1068 -21.03 10.45 -2.62
C SER A 1068 -20.50 11.71 -3.29
N ASP A 1069 -20.62 12.84 -2.57
CA ASP A 1069 -20.02 14.13 -2.92
C ASP A 1069 -18.52 14.18 -2.56
N GLU A 1070 -18.17 13.62 -1.40
CA GLU A 1070 -16.81 13.58 -0.83
C GLU A 1070 -16.47 12.16 -0.37
N LEU A 1071 -15.17 11.85 -0.26
CA LEU A 1071 -14.66 10.57 0.26
C LEU A 1071 -13.38 10.79 1.10
N PRO A 1072 -13.19 10.01 2.19
CA PRO A 1072 -11.92 9.94 2.91
C PRO A 1072 -10.84 9.28 2.06
N LEU A 1073 -9.59 9.33 2.51
CA LEU A 1073 -8.43 8.77 1.80
C LEU A 1073 -8.24 9.41 0.41
N THR A 1074 -8.42 10.75 0.33
CA THR A 1074 -8.33 11.56 -0.90
C THR A 1074 -7.34 12.73 -0.73
N GLN A 1075 -7.77 13.98 -0.93
CA GLN A 1075 -6.93 15.19 -0.97
C GLN A 1075 -6.17 15.47 0.34
N LYS A 1076 -6.57 14.83 1.45
CA LYS A 1076 -5.86 14.84 2.74
C LYS A 1076 -4.50 14.13 2.68
N HIS A 1077 -4.34 13.17 1.78
CA HIS A 1077 -3.18 12.25 1.71
C HIS A 1077 -2.30 12.43 0.47
N PHE A 1078 -2.87 12.84 -0.67
CA PHE A 1078 -2.21 12.85 -1.97
C PHE A 1078 -1.90 14.28 -2.48
N ILE A 1079 -0.82 14.44 -3.25
CA ILE A 1079 -0.37 15.76 -3.78
C ILE A 1079 -1.16 16.15 -5.04
N PHE A 1080 -1.70 15.15 -5.74
CA PHE A 1080 -2.51 15.23 -6.95
C PHE A 1080 -3.66 14.22 -6.83
#